data_AF-A0A0P4W8W0-F1
#
_entry.id   AF-A0A0P4W8W0-F1
#
_cell.length_a   1.000
_cell.length_b   1.000
_cell.length_c   1.000
_cell.angle_alpha   90.00
_cell.angle_beta   90.00
_cell.angle_gamma   90.00
#
_symmetry.space_group_name_H-M   'P 1'
#
loop_
_entity.id
_entity.type
_entity.pdbx_description
1 polymer ?
#
loop_
_entity_poly.entity_id
_entity_poly.type
_entity_poly.pdbx_seq_one_letter_code
_entity_poly.pdbx_strand_id
1 'polypeptide(L)'
;MYQLGRLTQHLLMRSPKQRLFQSHEKISVAAVRSLLSTSTEDDISHCNVGTIGHVDHGKTTLTAAITKVLQRTGQSTFVSYDEIDRAPEERQRGITINTAHVSYSTNLRHYAHTDCPGHADYVKNMISGASQMDGAILVVAANDGQMPQTREHLLLARQAGVERVVVFVNKADLVDEEYLELVEIEMRELLDHFGFDGSDAPFVYGSALLALGGDEGPLGEQSILKLLEVMDTYLTPPTRDLTSPFLLPLDNYFSVPGRGSVVTGTLKQGVLRRGADAELLGFDRRIKTVATDVQVFKKKVESAKAGENVGVLLRGVRIEALARGMSLCALGSKKYVNRFESTIYFLTSGEGGRRRPITSAYIQQIFSNTWNITCRIDLPAGVAMIMPGEHNTVEVTLLQRMVLSLGQSFTIRENNVTVATGMVTRLLPSVEIPAKRLDQHVFQTAQRWACRGLHTLPPARLTTTTTAAPWESGRGTGPHHHRRHLWGWLNAIFNKVDENRIKEVGADRACAEWLLRCGAVVRWLDRDQWTKDYNSLPATGGRHLKIEEVDATDSAVMHIGFPHFRGCKHIRRIIFHRSTYLEDAALSQLPLLKTSLKQLQISSCGNITTEGLKYIKELENLDYLLLYDLPEIRDKEAVVRELEAALPACTIVFPYALAKDDPSLKEEEKLPKE
;
A
#
# COMPACT_ATOMS: atom_id res chain seq x y z
N MET A 1 27.21 -52.29 44.71
CA MET A 1 28.55 -51.66 44.90
C MET A 1 29.68 -52.43 44.20
N TYR A 2 29.44 -53.06 43.04
CA TYR A 2 30.50 -53.73 42.25
C TYR A 2 30.35 -53.58 40.72
N GLN A 3 29.58 -52.57 40.27
CA GLN A 3 29.49 -52.17 38.85
C GLN A 3 29.48 -50.65 38.64
N LEU A 4 29.90 -49.86 39.64
CA LEU A 4 30.08 -48.40 39.53
C LEU A 4 31.56 -47.98 39.46
N GLY A 5 32.50 -48.93 39.33
CA GLY A 5 33.94 -48.69 39.42
C GLY A 5 34.72 -48.77 38.10
N ARG A 6 34.06 -48.87 36.93
CA ARG A 6 34.75 -48.96 35.63
C ARG A 6 34.44 -47.84 34.63
N LEU A 7 33.61 -46.87 35.00
CA LEU A 7 33.32 -45.68 34.16
C LEU A 7 34.05 -44.41 34.61
N THR A 8 34.76 -44.45 35.74
CA THR A 8 35.42 -43.29 36.35
C THR A 8 36.91 -43.13 36.01
N GLN A 9 37.49 -43.95 35.12
CA GLN A 9 38.92 -43.86 34.78
C GLN A 9 39.23 -43.40 33.34
N HIS A 10 38.23 -43.12 32.51
CA HIS A 10 38.44 -42.58 31.16
C HIS A 10 38.08 -41.10 30.98
N LEU A 11 37.62 -40.43 32.04
CA LEU A 11 37.11 -39.04 31.99
C LEU A 11 38.11 -37.97 32.45
N LEU A 12 39.40 -38.28 32.59
CA LEU A 12 40.41 -37.35 33.15
C LEU A 12 41.54 -36.93 32.21
N MET A 13 41.46 -37.20 30.90
CA MET A 13 42.47 -36.73 29.94
C MET A 13 41.82 -36.43 28.59
N ARG A 14 41.45 -35.16 28.32
CA ARG A 14 41.56 -34.44 27.01
C ARG A 14 40.81 -33.09 26.99
N SER A 15 41.34 -32.18 26.18
CA SER A 15 41.17 -30.71 26.18
C SER A 15 39.84 -30.14 25.60
N PRO A 16 39.48 -28.88 25.91
CA PRO A 16 38.12 -28.33 25.71
C PRO A 16 37.85 -27.72 24.31
N LYS A 17 38.11 -28.44 23.21
CA LYS A 17 37.81 -27.95 21.84
C LYS A 17 37.11 -28.94 20.88
N GLN A 18 36.55 -30.04 21.37
CA GLN A 18 35.81 -31.01 20.53
C GLN A 18 34.44 -31.37 21.11
N ARG A 19 33.62 -30.36 21.44
CA ARG A 19 32.30 -30.55 22.06
C ARG A 19 31.12 -30.05 21.23
N LEU A 20 31.32 -29.82 19.93
CA LEU A 20 30.27 -29.49 18.97
C LEU A 20 30.42 -30.46 17.80
N PHE A 21 29.31 -31.05 17.39
CA PHE A 21 29.11 -32.14 16.42
C PHE A 21 28.94 -33.54 17.01
N GLN A 22 27.72 -34.05 16.78
CA GLN A 22 27.24 -35.44 16.89
C GLN A 22 26.72 -35.93 18.24
N SER A 23 25.42 -35.74 18.46
CA SER A 23 24.51 -36.80 18.95
C SER A 23 23.05 -36.37 18.73
N HIS A 24 22.55 -36.59 17.52
CA HIS A 24 21.12 -36.77 17.29
C HIS A 24 20.75 -38.16 17.81
N GLU A 25 19.96 -38.25 18.87
CA GLU A 25 19.29 -39.49 19.26
C GLU A 25 17.77 -39.36 19.16
N LYS A 26 17.20 -40.42 18.60
CA LYS A 26 15.83 -40.59 18.16
C LYS A 26 14.83 -40.44 19.31
N ILE A 27 14.06 -39.36 19.29
CA ILE A 27 12.80 -39.31 20.04
C ILE A 27 11.79 -40.16 19.27
N SER A 28 11.27 -41.22 19.90
CA SER A 28 10.29 -42.09 19.26
C SER A 28 8.95 -41.36 19.09
N VAL A 29 8.36 -41.49 17.91
CA VAL A 29 7.05 -40.91 17.54
C VAL A 29 5.93 -41.36 18.50
N ALA A 30 6.10 -42.50 19.18
CA ALA A 30 5.17 -43.01 20.18
C ALA A 30 5.19 -42.19 21.50
N ALA A 31 6.34 -41.68 21.93
CA ALA A 31 6.45 -40.88 23.14
C ALA A 31 5.82 -39.49 22.95
N VAL A 32 5.95 -38.90 21.77
CA VAL A 32 5.29 -37.64 21.39
C VAL A 32 3.76 -37.81 21.35
N ARG A 33 3.27 -38.94 20.81
CA ARG A 33 1.83 -39.27 20.79
C ARG A 33 1.22 -39.45 22.18
N SER A 34 1.96 -40.02 23.12
CA SER A 34 1.49 -40.23 24.50
C SER A 34 1.40 -38.93 25.31
N LEU A 35 2.20 -37.92 24.98
CA LEU A 35 2.14 -36.60 25.62
C LEU A 35 0.98 -35.75 25.04
N LEU A 36 0.71 -35.89 23.74
CA LEU A 36 -0.37 -35.18 23.04
C LEU A 36 -1.78 -35.72 23.34
N SER A 37 -1.93 -36.91 23.93
CA SER A 37 -3.25 -37.49 24.24
C SER A 37 -3.86 -37.03 25.57
N THR A 38 -3.25 -36.05 26.24
CA THR A 38 -3.74 -35.53 27.54
C THR A 38 -4.17 -34.05 27.51
N SER A 39 -4.00 -33.35 26.39
CA SER A 39 -4.56 -32.02 26.18
C SER A 39 -6.00 -32.14 25.69
N THR A 40 -6.95 -31.67 26.49
CA THR A 40 -8.32 -31.33 26.05
C THR A 40 -8.26 -30.49 24.76
N GLU A 41 -9.27 -30.58 23.88
CA GLU A 41 -9.38 -29.82 22.61
C GLU A 41 -9.14 -28.28 22.73
N ASP A 42 -9.13 -27.75 23.97
CA ASP A 42 -8.91 -26.36 24.35
C ASP A 42 -7.46 -25.84 24.33
N ASP A 43 -6.45 -26.67 24.00
CA ASP A 43 -5.02 -26.31 24.08
C ASP A 43 -4.32 -26.09 22.72
N ILE A 44 -5.07 -26.12 21.62
CA ILE A 44 -4.53 -25.84 20.28
C ILE A 44 -4.44 -24.32 20.08
N SER A 45 -3.24 -23.81 19.79
CA SER A 45 -3.00 -22.38 19.57
C SER A 45 -3.83 -21.85 18.39
N HIS A 46 -4.52 -20.74 18.59
CA HIS A 46 -5.34 -20.06 17.57
C HIS A 46 -4.54 -18.95 16.86
N CYS A 47 -4.60 -18.90 15.53
CA CYS A 47 -3.94 -17.89 14.72
C CYS A 47 -4.90 -17.32 13.67
N ASN A 48 -4.98 -15.99 13.58
CA ASN A 48 -5.72 -15.30 12.52
C ASN A 48 -4.79 -15.07 11.33
N VAL A 49 -5.19 -15.57 10.17
CA VAL A 49 -4.46 -15.42 8.92
C VAL A 49 -5.38 -14.87 7.85
N GLY A 50 -4.82 -14.40 6.73
CA GLY A 50 -5.65 -14.05 5.59
C GLY A 50 -4.88 -13.83 4.31
N THR A 51 -5.58 -13.94 3.20
CA THR A 51 -5.03 -13.77 1.85
C THR A 51 -5.07 -12.31 1.43
N ILE A 52 -3.94 -11.79 0.97
CA ILE A 52 -3.79 -10.46 0.40
C ILE A 52 -3.06 -10.56 -0.94
N GLY A 53 -3.23 -9.57 -1.82
CA GLY A 53 -2.63 -9.56 -3.15
C GLY A 53 -3.55 -8.96 -4.20
N HIS A 54 -3.03 -8.77 -5.40
CA HIS A 54 -3.73 -8.16 -6.53
C HIS A 54 -4.98 -8.96 -6.98
N VAL A 55 -5.86 -8.30 -7.73
CA VAL A 55 -7.04 -8.93 -8.37
C VAL A 55 -6.57 -10.08 -9.27
N ASP A 56 -7.36 -11.14 -9.38
CA ASP A 56 -7.09 -12.29 -10.26
C ASP A 56 -5.79 -13.09 -10.00
N HIS A 57 -5.05 -12.79 -8.93
CA HIS A 57 -3.92 -13.60 -8.48
C HIS A 57 -4.34 -14.92 -7.80
N GLY A 58 -5.65 -15.12 -7.56
CA GLY A 58 -6.21 -16.40 -7.07
C GLY A 58 -6.29 -16.54 -5.54
N LYS A 59 -6.49 -15.44 -4.80
CA LYS A 59 -6.69 -15.44 -3.33
C LYS A 59 -7.81 -16.38 -2.89
N THR A 60 -9.01 -16.17 -3.41
CA THR A 60 -10.21 -16.93 -3.06
C THR A 60 -10.10 -18.40 -3.52
N THR A 61 -9.47 -18.64 -4.67
CA THR A 61 -9.15 -20.01 -5.15
C THR A 61 -8.21 -20.73 -4.20
N LEU A 62 -7.18 -20.04 -3.70
CA LEU A 62 -6.25 -20.59 -2.70
C LEU A 62 -6.97 -20.92 -1.40
N THR A 63 -7.83 -20.02 -0.91
CA THR A 63 -8.65 -20.24 0.29
C THR A 63 -9.54 -21.48 0.15
N ALA A 64 -10.22 -21.64 -0.99
CA ALA A 64 -11.02 -22.84 -1.28
C ALA A 64 -10.14 -24.10 -1.35
N ALA A 65 -8.98 -24.04 -2.00
CA ALA A 65 -8.03 -25.16 -2.11
C ALA A 65 -7.53 -25.64 -0.74
N ILE A 66 -7.17 -24.72 0.16
CA ILE A 66 -6.76 -25.05 1.54
C ILE A 66 -7.85 -25.85 2.25
N THR A 67 -9.10 -25.38 2.18
CA THR A 67 -10.21 -26.09 2.84
C THR A 67 -10.49 -27.45 2.22
N LYS A 68 -10.26 -27.63 0.91
CA LYS A 68 -10.47 -28.90 0.22
C LYS A 68 -9.41 -29.94 0.60
N VAL A 69 -8.14 -29.54 0.59
CA VAL A 69 -7.01 -30.41 0.93
C VAL A 69 -7.13 -30.91 2.37
N LEU A 70 -7.44 -30.02 3.31
CA LEU A 70 -7.62 -30.36 4.73
C LEU A 70 -8.92 -31.13 5.02
N GLN A 71 -9.88 -31.14 4.10
CA GLN A 71 -11.11 -31.92 4.30
C GLN A 71 -10.80 -33.42 4.27
N ARG A 72 -9.84 -33.85 3.44
CA ARG A 72 -9.43 -35.25 3.31
C ARG A 72 -8.89 -35.82 4.62
N THR A 73 -8.23 -34.98 5.42
CA THR A 73 -7.70 -35.33 6.75
C THR A 73 -8.72 -35.10 7.88
N GLY A 74 -9.92 -34.62 7.56
CA GLY A 74 -10.97 -34.29 8.53
C GLY A 74 -10.70 -33.02 9.34
N GLN A 75 -9.75 -32.18 8.90
CA GLN A 75 -9.28 -31.00 9.64
C GLN A 75 -9.95 -29.69 9.21
N SER A 76 -10.82 -29.74 8.20
CA SER A 76 -11.65 -28.62 7.73
C SER A 76 -12.98 -29.11 7.19
N THR A 77 -13.95 -28.21 7.11
CA THR A 77 -15.12 -28.38 6.23
C THR A 77 -14.80 -27.65 4.93
N PHE A 78 -14.90 -28.33 3.80
CA PHE A 78 -14.68 -27.70 2.49
C PHE A 78 -15.68 -26.58 2.28
N VAL A 79 -15.18 -25.43 1.84
CA VAL A 79 -15.97 -24.28 1.42
C VAL A 79 -15.61 -24.00 -0.03
N SER A 80 -16.60 -24.09 -0.91
CA SER A 80 -16.37 -23.90 -2.34
C SER A 80 -16.12 -22.43 -2.67
N TYR A 81 -15.54 -22.17 -3.84
CA TYR A 81 -15.32 -20.81 -4.34
C TYR A 81 -16.61 -19.95 -4.29
N ASP A 82 -17.73 -20.51 -4.74
CA ASP A 82 -19.04 -19.83 -4.76
C ASP A 82 -19.65 -19.59 -3.36
N GLU A 83 -19.19 -20.32 -2.35
CA GLU A 83 -19.61 -20.14 -0.96
C GLU A 83 -18.79 -19.08 -0.24
N ILE A 84 -17.55 -18.86 -0.67
CA ILE A 84 -16.70 -17.75 -0.21
C ILE A 84 -17.21 -16.46 -0.86
N ASP A 85 -17.32 -16.43 -2.19
CA ASP A 85 -17.93 -15.35 -2.98
C ASP A 85 -19.47 -15.52 -3.07
N ARG A 86 -20.12 -15.41 -1.90
CA ARG A 86 -21.55 -15.69 -1.74
C ARG A 86 -22.46 -14.56 -2.21
N ALA A 87 -21.99 -13.32 -2.29
CA ALA A 87 -22.86 -12.20 -2.59
C ALA A 87 -23.30 -12.26 -4.07
N PRO A 88 -24.58 -11.94 -4.38
CA PRO A 88 -25.05 -11.93 -5.76
C PRO A 88 -24.21 -11.02 -6.67
N GLU A 89 -23.73 -9.90 -6.11
CA GLU A 89 -22.85 -8.94 -6.79
C GLU A 89 -21.44 -9.49 -7.03
N GLU A 90 -20.90 -10.30 -6.12
CA GLU A 90 -19.59 -10.97 -6.25
C GLU A 90 -19.63 -11.97 -7.40
N ARG A 91 -20.68 -12.82 -7.45
CA ARG A 91 -20.85 -13.84 -8.49
C ARG A 91 -21.03 -13.26 -9.90
N GLN A 92 -21.71 -12.12 -10.00
CA GLN A 92 -21.92 -11.45 -11.30
C GLN A 92 -20.65 -10.77 -11.82
N ARG A 93 -19.81 -10.26 -10.92
CA ARG A 93 -18.60 -9.50 -11.28
C ARG A 93 -17.33 -10.35 -11.27
N GLY A 94 -17.36 -11.54 -10.66
CA GLY A 94 -16.19 -12.42 -10.52
C GLY A 94 -15.11 -11.85 -9.61
N ILE A 95 -15.46 -10.94 -8.69
CA ILE A 95 -14.53 -10.30 -7.76
C ILE A 95 -15.06 -10.37 -6.33
N THR A 96 -14.18 -10.64 -5.37
CA THR A 96 -14.50 -10.57 -3.94
C THR A 96 -14.77 -9.13 -3.54
N ILE A 97 -15.90 -8.90 -2.85
CA ILE A 97 -16.33 -7.58 -2.38
C ILE A 97 -16.25 -7.54 -0.86
N ASN A 98 -16.85 -8.52 -0.20
CA ASN A 98 -16.91 -8.66 1.24
C ASN A 98 -15.79 -9.59 1.72
N THR A 99 -15.32 -9.35 2.94
CA THR A 99 -14.41 -10.28 3.61
C THR A 99 -15.16 -11.56 3.98
N ALA A 100 -14.61 -12.70 3.56
CA ALA A 100 -15.12 -14.01 3.93
C ALA A 100 -14.25 -14.62 5.03
N HIS A 101 -14.90 -15.26 6.01
CA HIS A 101 -14.24 -15.86 7.15
C HIS A 101 -14.41 -17.38 7.09
N VAL A 102 -13.29 -18.10 7.05
CA VAL A 102 -13.22 -19.56 6.95
C VAL A 102 -12.34 -20.11 8.07
N SER A 103 -12.64 -21.31 8.57
CA SER A 103 -11.86 -21.97 9.60
C SER A 103 -11.31 -23.30 9.14
N TYR A 104 -10.07 -23.59 9.47
CA TYR A 104 -9.43 -24.88 9.28
C TYR A 104 -8.35 -25.11 10.33
N SER A 105 -7.98 -26.36 10.57
CA SER A 105 -6.93 -26.70 11.53
C SER A 105 -5.80 -27.46 10.86
N THR A 106 -4.59 -27.32 11.40
CA THR A 106 -3.51 -28.26 11.20
C THR A 106 -3.38 -29.15 12.43
N ASN A 107 -2.38 -30.04 12.46
CA ASN A 107 -2.07 -30.83 13.66
C ASN A 107 -1.56 -29.96 14.82
N LEU A 108 -1.10 -28.74 14.54
CA LEU A 108 -0.46 -27.87 15.53
C LEU A 108 -1.36 -26.71 15.96
N ARG A 109 -2.19 -26.18 15.05
CA ARG A 109 -2.90 -24.91 15.26
C ARG A 109 -4.28 -24.88 14.62
N HIS A 110 -5.14 -24.04 15.17
CA HIS A 110 -6.40 -23.67 14.55
C HIS A 110 -6.26 -22.32 13.86
N TYR A 111 -6.63 -22.26 12.58
CA TYR A 111 -6.57 -21.06 11.77
C TYR A 111 -7.96 -20.49 11.52
N ALA A 112 -8.08 -19.19 11.78
CA ALA A 112 -9.18 -18.36 11.28
C ALA A 112 -8.65 -17.58 10.07
N HIS A 113 -9.18 -17.88 8.89
CA HIS A 113 -8.74 -17.32 7.62
C HIS A 113 -9.71 -16.23 7.14
N THR A 114 -9.18 -15.03 6.90
CA THR A 114 -9.92 -13.91 6.30
C THR A 114 -9.52 -13.73 4.84
N ASP A 115 -10.41 -14.03 3.90
CA ASP A 115 -10.19 -13.78 2.47
C ASP A 115 -10.46 -12.30 2.17
N CYS A 116 -9.44 -11.54 1.75
CA CYS A 116 -9.56 -10.10 1.50
C CYS A 116 -9.72 -9.77 0.01
N PRO A 117 -10.55 -8.76 -0.32
CA PRO A 117 -10.73 -8.34 -1.71
C PRO A 117 -9.45 -7.69 -2.26
N GLY A 118 -9.15 -7.96 -3.53
CA GLY A 118 -7.97 -7.40 -4.23
C GLY A 118 -8.22 -6.12 -5.02
N HIS A 119 -9.48 -5.75 -5.23
CA HIS A 119 -9.84 -4.63 -6.10
C HIS A 119 -9.70 -3.29 -5.37
N ALA A 120 -9.19 -2.26 -6.06
CA ALA A 120 -8.89 -0.95 -5.47
C ALA A 120 -10.12 -0.29 -4.80
N ASP A 121 -11.31 -0.49 -5.37
CA ASP A 121 -12.56 0.04 -4.82
C ASP A 121 -12.94 -0.55 -3.45
N TYR A 122 -12.46 -1.76 -3.13
CA TYR A 122 -12.82 -2.49 -1.91
C TYR A 122 -11.70 -2.53 -0.87
N VAL A 123 -10.70 -1.66 -1.00
CA VAL A 123 -9.58 -1.57 -0.05
C VAL A 123 -10.06 -1.28 1.38
N LYS A 124 -11.20 -0.61 1.57
CA LYS A 124 -11.79 -0.38 2.91
C LYS A 124 -12.07 -1.70 3.65
N ASN A 125 -12.53 -2.72 2.92
CA ASN A 125 -12.79 -4.04 3.47
C ASN A 125 -11.49 -4.79 3.75
N MET A 126 -10.51 -4.66 2.85
CA MET A 126 -9.16 -5.17 3.08
C MET A 126 -8.53 -4.58 4.35
N ILE A 127 -8.61 -3.26 4.60
CA ILE A 127 -8.05 -2.64 5.81
C ILE A 127 -8.65 -3.24 7.08
N SER A 128 -9.98 -3.44 7.08
CA SER A 128 -10.66 -4.05 8.23
C SER A 128 -10.27 -5.52 8.41
N GLY A 129 -10.12 -6.28 7.32
CA GLY A 129 -9.66 -7.66 7.36
C GLY A 129 -8.21 -7.79 7.84
N ALA A 130 -7.29 -6.99 7.29
CA ALA A 130 -5.89 -6.95 7.67
C ALA A 130 -5.70 -6.61 9.15
N SER A 131 -6.55 -5.75 9.71
CA SER A 131 -6.52 -5.44 11.15
C SER A 131 -6.78 -6.65 12.06
N GLN A 132 -7.33 -7.74 11.54
CA GLN A 132 -7.63 -8.96 12.30
C GLN A 132 -6.52 -10.01 12.18
N MET A 133 -5.58 -9.84 11.24
CA MET A 133 -4.56 -10.84 10.92
C MET A 133 -3.36 -10.75 11.87
N ASP A 134 -2.89 -11.90 12.33
CA ASP A 134 -1.61 -12.06 13.04
C ASP A 134 -0.47 -12.30 12.03
N GLY A 135 -0.80 -12.94 10.90
CA GLY A 135 0.08 -13.13 9.75
C GLY A 135 -0.71 -13.09 8.45
N ALA A 136 -0.08 -12.75 7.34
CA ALA A 136 -0.75 -12.69 6.04
C ALA A 136 -0.11 -13.65 5.02
N ILE A 137 -0.94 -14.15 4.11
CA ILE A 137 -0.51 -14.90 2.93
C ILE A 137 -0.59 -13.95 1.75
N LEU A 138 0.56 -13.58 1.20
CA LEU A 138 0.64 -12.76 0.00
C LEU A 138 0.56 -13.65 -1.24
N VAL A 139 -0.51 -13.52 -2.01
CA VAL A 139 -0.74 -14.29 -3.22
C VAL A 139 -0.30 -13.49 -4.43
N VAL A 140 0.68 -14.03 -5.16
CA VAL A 140 1.26 -13.41 -6.36
C VAL A 140 1.14 -14.39 -7.53
N ALA A 141 0.58 -13.95 -8.66
CA ALA A 141 0.54 -14.78 -9.85
C ALA A 141 1.92 -14.77 -10.53
N ALA A 142 2.46 -15.95 -10.82
CA ALA A 142 3.79 -16.11 -11.39
C ALA A 142 3.94 -15.47 -12.78
N ASN A 143 2.86 -15.45 -13.57
CA ASN A 143 2.83 -14.86 -14.90
C ASN A 143 2.71 -13.31 -14.89
N ASP A 144 2.25 -12.71 -13.79
CA ASP A 144 2.03 -11.25 -13.68
C ASP A 144 3.11 -10.56 -12.82
N GLY A 145 3.63 -11.24 -11.79
CA GLY A 145 4.61 -10.68 -10.86
C GLY A 145 4.00 -9.61 -9.93
N GLN A 146 4.79 -8.60 -9.55
CA GLN A 146 4.31 -7.53 -8.67
C GLN A 146 3.39 -6.53 -9.39
N MET A 147 2.21 -6.30 -8.81
CA MET A 147 1.20 -5.37 -9.33
C MET A 147 0.92 -4.24 -8.33
N PRO A 148 0.29 -3.12 -8.74
CA PRO A 148 0.09 -1.96 -7.85
C PRO A 148 -0.62 -2.30 -6.53
N GLN A 149 -1.64 -3.15 -6.57
CA GLN A 149 -2.39 -3.58 -5.38
C GLN A 149 -1.56 -4.52 -4.50
N THR A 150 -0.60 -5.27 -5.04
CA THR A 150 0.37 -6.03 -4.23
C THR A 150 1.14 -5.09 -3.31
N ARG A 151 1.59 -3.95 -3.84
CA ARG A 151 2.31 -2.91 -3.08
C ARG A 151 1.40 -2.25 -2.04
N GLU A 152 0.21 -1.83 -2.45
CA GLU A 152 -0.76 -1.22 -1.54
C GLU A 152 -1.15 -2.17 -0.40
N HIS A 153 -1.32 -3.46 -0.71
CA HIS A 153 -1.70 -4.44 0.29
C HIS A 153 -0.61 -4.71 1.32
N LEU A 154 0.66 -4.80 0.90
CA LEU A 154 1.79 -4.92 1.81
C LEU A 154 1.90 -3.71 2.74
N LEU A 155 1.79 -2.52 2.17
CA LEU A 155 1.78 -1.27 2.92
C LEU A 155 0.68 -1.26 3.98
N LEU A 156 -0.56 -1.59 3.60
CA LEU A 156 -1.70 -1.61 4.50
C LEU A 156 -1.60 -2.72 5.56
N ALA A 157 -1.11 -3.90 5.20
CA ALA A 157 -0.89 -5.00 6.14
C ALA A 157 0.13 -4.60 7.22
N ARG A 158 1.24 -3.98 6.82
CA ARG A 158 2.25 -3.46 7.76
C ARG A 158 1.65 -2.45 8.72
N GLN A 159 0.83 -1.53 8.19
CA GLN A 159 0.16 -0.49 8.98
C GLN A 159 -0.92 -1.05 9.93
N ALA A 160 -1.57 -2.13 9.52
CA ALA A 160 -2.51 -2.88 10.35
C ALA A 160 -1.83 -3.66 11.49
N GLY A 161 -0.49 -3.72 11.49
CA GLY A 161 0.31 -4.40 12.51
C GLY A 161 0.69 -5.84 12.16
N VAL A 162 0.54 -6.25 10.89
CA VAL A 162 1.02 -7.56 10.45
C VAL A 162 2.55 -7.53 10.39
N GLU A 163 3.18 -8.46 11.12
CA GLU A 163 4.65 -8.52 11.21
C GLU A 163 5.26 -9.54 10.24
N ARG A 164 4.56 -10.65 10.00
CA ARG A 164 5.05 -11.80 9.22
C ARG A 164 4.14 -12.05 8.02
N VAL A 165 4.76 -12.24 6.85
CA VAL A 165 4.08 -12.53 5.60
C VAL A 165 4.69 -13.78 4.97
N VAL A 166 3.84 -14.70 4.55
CA VAL A 166 4.22 -15.89 3.75
C VAL A 166 3.82 -15.61 2.31
N VAL A 167 4.71 -15.86 1.35
CA VAL A 167 4.42 -15.61 -0.07
C VAL A 167 4.02 -16.92 -0.76
N PHE A 168 2.84 -16.93 -1.38
CA PHE A 168 2.39 -18.01 -2.25
C PHE A 168 2.44 -17.53 -3.70
N VAL A 169 3.40 -18.06 -4.46
CA VAL A 169 3.55 -17.81 -5.90
C VAL A 169 2.62 -18.77 -6.64
N ASN A 170 1.44 -18.26 -6.97
CA ASN A 170 0.35 -18.99 -7.61
C ASN A 170 0.52 -19.02 -9.14
N LYS A 171 -0.23 -19.91 -9.80
CA LYS A 171 -0.16 -20.12 -11.27
C LYS A 171 1.24 -20.49 -11.77
N ALA A 172 2.02 -21.17 -10.91
CA ALA A 172 3.36 -21.65 -11.26
C ALA A 172 3.34 -22.70 -12.40
N ASP A 173 2.17 -23.28 -12.71
CA ASP A 173 1.96 -24.18 -13.85
C ASP A 173 2.04 -23.49 -15.22
N LEU A 174 1.98 -22.16 -15.26
CA LEU A 174 1.97 -21.38 -16.51
C LEU A 174 3.35 -20.85 -16.93
N VAL A 175 4.39 -21.02 -16.09
CA VAL A 175 5.71 -20.42 -16.29
C VAL A 175 6.83 -21.42 -16.03
N ASP A 176 8.00 -21.13 -16.59
CA ASP A 176 9.22 -21.91 -16.37
C ASP A 176 9.96 -21.47 -15.09
N GLU A 177 10.90 -22.29 -14.62
CA GLU A 177 11.62 -22.10 -13.35
C GLU A 177 12.42 -20.78 -13.30
N GLU A 178 13.05 -20.37 -14.42
CA GLU A 178 13.79 -19.09 -14.51
C GLU A 178 12.89 -17.88 -14.23
N TYR A 179 11.62 -17.93 -14.65
CA TYR A 179 10.65 -16.86 -14.39
C TYR A 179 10.22 -16.84 -12.92
N LEU A 180 10.09 -18.01 -12.27
CA LEU A 180 9.75 -18.10 -10.85
C LEU A 180 10.84 -17.48 -9.97
N GLU A 181 12.11 -17.74 -10.29
CA GLU A 181 13.25 -17.15 -9.59
C GLU A 181 13.25 -15.62 -9.72
N LEU A 182 12.96 -15.09 -10.91
CA LEU A 182 12.87 -13.65 -11.13
C LEU A 182 11.74 -13.03 -10.28
N VAL A 183 10.56 -13.62 -10.29
CA VAL A 183 9.42 -13.15 -9.48
C VAL A 183 9.75 -13.19 -8.00
N GLU A 184 10.43 -14.23 -7.53
CA GLU A 184 10.87 -14.31 -6.15
C GLU A 184 11.81 -13.16 -5.77
N ILE A 185 12.84 -12.89 -6.57
CA ILE A 185 13.79 -11.78 -6.31
C ILE A 185 13.04 -10.45 -6.22
N GLU A 186 12.15 -10.17 -7.18
CA GLU A 186 11.34 -8.94 -7.17
C GLU A 186 10.47 -8.83 -5.92
N MET A 187 9.85 -9.93 -5.50
CA MET A 187 8.98 -9.95 -4.33
C MET A 187 9.74 -9.83 -3.02
N ARG A 188 10.95 -10.38 -2.92
CA ARG A 188 11.83 -10.19 -1.75
C ARG A 188 12.23 -8.72 -1.59
N GLU A 189 12.66 -8.08 -2.68
CA GLU A 189 12.97 -6.64 -2.67
C GLU A 189 11.75 -5.80 -2.26
N LEU A 190 10.55 -6.19 -2.72
CA LEU A 190 9.32 -5.49 -2.38
C LEU A 190 8.94 -5.63 -0.90
N LEU A 191 9.13 -6.82 -0.33
CA LEU A 191 8.91 -7.06 1.10
C LEU A 191 9.85 -6.19 1.95
N ASP A 192 11.15 -6.17 1.60
CA ASP A 192 12.14 -5.33 2.27
C ASP A 192 11.77 -3.84 2.19
N HIS A 193 11.32 -3.38 1.02
CA HIS A 193 10.89 -2.00 0.81
C HIS A 193 9.76 -1.57 1.76
N PHE A 194 8.80 -2.47 2.05
CA PHE A 194 7.69 -2.20 2.97
C PHE A 194 7.98 -2.58 4.43
N GLY A 195 9.23 -2.93 4.75
CA GLY A 195 9.67 -3.22 6.12
C GLY A 195 9.28 -4.60 6.63
N PHE A 196 9.02 -5.54 5.73
CA PHE A 196 9.00 -6.97 6.03
C PHE A 196 10.39 -7.56 5.81
N ASP A 197 10.65 -8.73 6.39
CA ASP A 197 11.92 -9.44 6.21
C ASP A 197 11.85 -10.25 4.91
N GLY A 198 12.25 -9.63 3.80
CA GLY A 198 12.26 -10.24 2.48
C GLY A 198 13.27 -11.38 2.36
N SER A 199 14.37 -11.35 3.12
CA SER A 199 15.35 -12.44 3.19
C SER A 199 14.81 -13.71 3.83
N ASP A 200 14.14 -13.58 4.98
CA ASP A 200 13.64 -14.74 5.74
C ASP A 200 12.20 -15.11 5.38
N ALA A 201 11.48 -14.28 4.61
CA ALA A 201 10.13 -14.60 4.15
C ALA A 201 10.12 -15.92 3.35
N PRO A 202 9.27 -16.88 3.71
CA PRO A 202 9.19 -18.14 3.00
C PRO A 202 8.34 -18.00 1.73
N PHE A 203 8.83 -18.62 0.66
CA PHE A 203 8.16 -18.68 -0.64
C PHE A 203 7.70 -20.10 -0.93
N VAL A 204 6.44 -20.23 -1.35
CA VAL A 204 5.84 -21.50 -1.77
C VAL A 204 5.26 -21.33 -3.16
N TYR A 205 5.72 -22.16 -4.10
CA TYR A 205 5.26 -22.17 -5.48
C TYR A 205 4.20 -23.25 -5.67
N GLY A 206 3.14 -22.91 -6.40
CA GLY A 206 2.08 -23.85 -6.68
C GLY A 206 1.00 -23.30 -7.59
N SER A 207 -0.04 -24.10 -7.76
CA SER A 207 -1.24 -23.76 -8.49
C SER A 207 -2.46 -24.11 -7.64
N ALA A 208 -3.07 -23.07 -7.09
CA ALA A 208 -4.30 -23.21 -6.31
C ALA A 208 -5.43 -23.85 -7.13
N LEU A 209 -5.44 -23.62 -8.45
CA LEU A 209 -6.44 -24.21 -9.34
C LEU A 209 -6.24 -25.72 -9.51
N LEU A 210 -5.01 -26.18 -9.72
CA LEU A 210 -4.69 -27.62 -9.79
C LEU A 210 -4.99 -28.32 -8.46
N ALA A 211 -4.59 -27.71 -7.34
CA ALA A 211 -4.90 -28.22 -6.00
C ALA A 211 -6.42 -28.30 -5.76
N LEU A 212 -7.18 -27.29 -6.18
CA LEU A 212 -8.64 -27.32 -6.11
C LEU A 212 -9.24 -28.36 -7.06
N GLY A 213 -8.59 -28.64 -8.19
CA GLY A 213 -8.93 -29.72 -9.12
C GLY A 213 -8.68 -31.13 -8.57
N GLY A 214 -7.88 -31.24 -7.49
CA GLY A 214 -7.51 -32.51 -6.86
C GLY A 214 -6.23 -33.15 -7.40
N ASP A 215 -5.37 -32.36 -8.05
CA ASP A 215 -4.06 -32.82 -8.52
C ASP A 215 -3.11 -33.02 -7.33
N GLU A 216 -2.63 -34.25 -7.12
CA GLU A 216 -1.73 -34.63 -6.03
C GLU A 216 -0.24 -34.36 -6.34
N GLY A 217 0.05 -33.72 -7.47
CA GLY A 217 1.39 -33.33 -7.90
C GLY A 217 2.06 -32.26 -7.03
N PRO A 218 3.34 -31.96 -7.31
CA PRO A 218 4.14 -31.02 -6.51
C PRO A 218 3.59 -29.60 -6.50
N LEU A 219 3.00 -29.15 -7.62
CA LEU A 219 2.37 -27.82 -7.74
C LEU A 219 0.90 -27.82 -7.28
N GLY A 220 0.27 -28.99 -7.10
CA GLY A 220 -1.12 -29.14 -6.68
C GLY A 220 -1.26 -29.21 -5.15
N GLU A 221 -1.87 -30.29 -4.65
CA GLU A 221 -2.16 -30.48 -3.22
C GLU A 221 -0.90 -30.43 -2.33
N GLN A 222 0.26 -30.90 -2.83
CA GLN A 222 1.52 -30.86 -2.06
C GLN A 222 1.99 -29.43 -1.78
N SER A 223 1.78 -28.50 -2.71
CA SER A 223 2.12 -27.08 -2.50
C SER A 223 1.30 -26.47 -1.36
N ILE A 224 0.03 -26.87 -1.22
CA ILE A 224 -0.87 -26.42 -0.15
C ILE A 224 -0.43 -26.99 1.20
N LEU A 225 -0.05 -28.28 1.24
CA LEU A 225 0.48 -28.89 2.46
C LEU A 225 1.80 -28.22 2.90
N LYS A 226 2.70 -27.92 1.93
CA LYS A 226 3.93 -27.18 2.19
C LYS A 226 3.66 -25.77 2.70
N LEU A 227 2.65 -25.08 2.13
CA LEU A 227 2.21 -23.77 2.62
C LEU A 227 1.76 -23.85 4.09
N LEU A 228 0.96 -24.85 4.45
CA LEU A 228 0.49 -25.02 5.82
C LEU A 228 1.62 -25.35 6.81
N GLU A 229 2.60 -26.17 6.41
CA GLU A 229 3.80 -26.46 7.21
C GLU A 229 4.65 -25.20 7.43
N VAL A 230 4.84 -24.41 6.37
CA VAL A 230 5.53 -23.12 6.45
C VAL A 230 4.78 -22.15 7.36
N MET A 231 3.45 -22.10 7.29
CA MET A 231 2.64 -21.26 8.17
C MET A 231 2.79 -21.68 9.64
N ASP A 232 2.78 -22.98 9.93
CA ASP A 232 2.94 -23.50 11.29
C ASP A 232 4.32 -23.17 11.89
N THR A 233 5.36 -23.13 11.06
CA THR A 233 6.74 -22.89 11.50
C THR A 233 7.11 -21.41 11.53
N TYR A 234 6.70 -20.63 10.52
CA TYR A 234 7.12 -19.24 10.34
C TYR A 234 6.23 -18.23 11.09
N LEU A 235 4.91 -18.45 11.11
CA LEU A 235 4.00 -17.54 11.81
C LEU A 235 4.12 -17.79 13.32
N THR A 236 4.45 -16.77 14.09
CA THR A 236 4.49 -16.85 15.55
C THR A 236 3.11 -16.50 16.11
N PRO A 237 2.47 -17.38 16.90
CA PRO A 237 1.19 -17.04 17.52
C PRO A 237 1.39 -15.85 18.47
N PRO A 238 0.57 -14.80 18.38
CA PRO A 238 0.75 -13.62 19.21
C PRO A 238 0.42 -13.93 20.66
N THR A 239 1.10 -13.25 21.58
CA THR A 239 0.73 -13.27 23.00
C THR A 239 -0.56 -12.46 23.18
N ARG A 240 -1.65 -13.15 23.50
CA ARG A 240 -2.97 -12.53 23.68
C ARG A 240 -3.15 -12.04 25.11
N ASP A 241 -3.64 -10.82 25.27
CA ASP A 241 -4.05 -10.31 26.57
C ASP A 241 -5.42 -10.89 26.93
N LEU A 242 -5.44 -11.90 27.79
CA LEU A 242 -6.66 -12.53 28.31
C LEU A 242 -7.14 -11.90 29.63
N THR A 243 -6.33 -11.02 30.22
CA THR A 243 -6.57 -10.48 31.57
C THR A 243 -7.33 -9.16 31.55
N SER A 244 -7.07 -8.32 30.53
CA SER A 244 -7.78 -7.07 30.37
C SER A 244 -9.28 -7.26 30.11
N PRO A 245 -10.12 -6.25 30.39
CA PRO A 245 -11.52 -6.27 30.02
C PRO A 245 -11.71 -6.50 28.53
N PHE A 246 -12.74 -7.25 28.16
CA PHE A 246 -12.92 -7.66 26.77
C PHE A 246 -13.20 -6.46 25.84
N LEU A 247 -12.67 -6.52 24.62
CA LEU A 247 -12.92 -5.56 23.55
C LEU A 247 -13.11 -6.28 22.22
N LEU A 248 -14.27 -6.10 21.61
CA LEU A 248 -14.67 -6.68 20.34
C LEU A 248 -15.03 -5.56 19.36
N PRO A 249 -14.12 -5.15 18.46
CA PRO A 249 -14.46 -4.29 17.33
C PRO A 249 -15.44 -5.02 16.40
N LEU A 250 -16.51 -4.34 15.99
CA LEU A 250 -17.53 -4.92 15.11
C LEU A 250 -17.06 -4.85 13.67
N ASP A 251 -16.99 -6.00 13.01
CA ASP A 251 -16.73 -6.16 11.58
C ASP A 251 -18.04 -6.17 10.80
N ASN A 252 -19.03 -6.93 11.27
CA ASN A 252 -20.34 -7.03 10.64
C ASN A 252 -21.44 -7.25 11.68
N TYR A 253 -22.71 -7.13 11.26
CA TYR A 253 -23.88 -7.39 12.08
C TYR A 253 -25.05 -7.84 11.21
N PHE A 254 -25.92 -8.68 11.77
CA PHE A 254 -27.12 -9.15 11.10
C PHE A 254 -28.23 -9.43 12.10
N SER A 255 -29.47 -9.49 11.62
CA SER A 255 -30.62 -9.86 12.44
C SER A 255 -30.93 -11.32 12.22
N VAL A 256 -31.12 -12.06 13.31
CA VAL A 256 -31.64 -13.42 13.27
C VAL A 256 -33.12 -13.38 13.66
N PRO A 257 -34.05 -13.73 12.76
CA PRO A 257 -35.48 -13.75 13.03
C PRO A 257 -35.79 -14.53 14.31
N GLY A 258 -36.57 -13.91 15.22
CA GLY A 258 -36.98 -14.52 16.48
C GLY A 258 -35.88 -14.61 17.57
N ARG A 259 -34.62 -14.27 17.29
CA ARG A 259 -33.54 -14.25 18.29
C ARG A 259 -33.04 -12.84 18.63
N GLY A 260 -32.92 -11.97 17.62
CA GLY A 260 -32.44 -10.60 17.78
C GLY A 260 -31.20 -10.29 16.95
N SER A 261 -30.49 -9.22 17.30
CA SER A 261 -29.31 -8.75 16.57
C SER A 261 -28.04 -9.47 17.00
N VAL A 262 -27.32 -10.00 16.01
CA VAL A 262 -26.01 -10.63 16.18
C VAL A 262 -24.94 -9.70 15.62
N VAL A 263 -23.89 -9.49 16.40
CA VAL A 263 -22.69 -8.74 15.98
C VAL A 263 -21.53 -9.71 15.80
N THR A 264 -20.68 -9.49 14.81
CA THR A 264 -19.52 -10.34 14.53
C THR A 264 -18.23 -9.53 14.54
N GLY A 265 -17.14 -10.16 14.97
CA GLY A 265 -15.80 -9.61 14.91
C GLY A 265 -14.78 -10.47 15.65
N THR A 266 -13.52 -10.04 15.64
CA THR A 266 -12.42 -10.72 16.33
C THR A 266 -12.16 -10.07 17.68
N LEU A 267 -12.16 -10.88 18.74
CA LEU A 267 -11.94 -10.38 20.09
C LEU A 267 -10.49 -9.90 20.25
N LYS A 268 -10.26 -8.61 20.49
CA LYS A 268 -8.89 -8.03 20.53
C LYS A 268 -8.17 -8.29 21.85
N GLN A 269 -8.90 -8.24 22.96
CA GLN A 269 -8.37 -8.44 24.31
C GLN A 269 -9.49 -9.02 25.20
N GLY A 270 -9.10 -9.64 26.29
CA GLY A 270 -9.94 -10.22 27.33
C GLY A 270 -10.63 -11.52 26.95
N VAL A 271 -11.55 -11.94 27.82
CA VAL A 271 -12.39 -13.11 27.63
C VAL A 271 -13.86 -12.68 27.70
N LEU A 272 -14.62 -12.97 26.65
CA LEU A 272 -16.05 -12.69 26.59
C LEU A 272 -16.83 -13.93 27.03
N ARG A 273 -17.54 -13.83 28.16
CA ARG A 273 -18.39 -14.91 28.68
C ARG A 273 -19.83 -14.72 28.23
N ARG A 274 -20.52 -15.84 27.99
CA ARG A 274 -21.97 -15.84 27.77
C ARG A 274 -22.68 -15.27 29.00
N GLY A 275 -23.64 -14.37 28.77
CA GLY A 275 -24.38 -13.65 29.80
C GLY A 275 -23.67 -12.41 30.35
N ALA A 276 -22.47 -12.06 29.86
CA ALA A 276 -21.75 -10.89 30.35
C ALA A 276 -22.45 -9.56 30.00
N ASP A 277 -22.43 -8.63 30.96
CA ASP A 277 -22.84 -7.25 30.74
C ASP A 277 -21.84 -6.55 29.82
N ALA A 278 -22.36 -5.87 28.80
CA ALA A 278 -21.57 -5.27 27.75
C ALA A 278 -22.07 -3.88 27.38
N GLU A 279 -21.22 -3.11 26.73
CA GLU A 279 -21.55 -1.79 26.22
C GLU A 279 -21.06 -1.63 24.78
N LEU A 280 -21.96 -1.19 23.91
CA LEU A 280 -21.65 -0.78 22.55
C LEU A 280 -21.27 0.70 22.54
N LEU A 281 -20.08 0.99 22.02
CA LEU A 281 -19.51 2.33 21.92
C LEU A 281 -19.14 2.64 20.47
N GLY A 282 -19.42 3.86 20.03
CA GLY A 282 -18.98 4.39 18.73
C GLY A 282 -20.02 5.29 18.08
N PHE A 283 -19.59 6.17 17.18
CA PHE A 283 -20.45 7.11 16.45
C PHE A 283 -21.36 7.97 17.35
N ASP A 284 -20.81 8.45 18.48
CA ASP A 284 -21.52 9.17 19.55
C ASP A 284 -22.64 8.38 20.26
N ARG A 285 -22.70 7.05 20.05
CA ARG A 285 -23.68 6.18 20.69
C ARG A 285 -23.02 5.37 21.81
N ARG A 286 -23.77 5.24 22.90
CA ARG A 286 -23.44 4.44 24.08
C ARG A 286 -24.67 3.62 24.45
N ILE A 287 -24.63 2.31 24.22
CA ILE A 287 -25.78 1.43 24.42
C ILE A 287 -25.37 0.28 25.35
N LYS A 288 -26.00 0.20 26.52
CA LYS A 288 -25.82 -0.92 27.44
C LYS A 288 -26.61 -2.13 26.94
N THR A 289 -26.00 -3.31 26.98
CA THR A 289 -26.60 -4.56 26.52
C THR A 289 -26.01 -5.75 27.29
N VAL A 290 -26.48 -6.95 26.98
CA VAL A 290 -26.00 -8.22 27.55
C VAL A 290 -25.66 -9.15 26.39
N ALA A 291 -24.49 -9.77 26.44
CA ALA A 291 -24.05 -10.78 25.47
C ALA A 291 -24.74 -12.13 25.77
N THR A 292 -25.95 -12.33 25.24
CA THR A 292 -26.82 -13.46 25.62
C THR A 292 -26.34 -14.82 25.16
N ASP A 293 -25.80 -14.90 23.95
CA ASP A 293 -25.26 -16.12 23.34
C ASP A 293 -23.98 -15.74 22.61
N VAL A 294 -22.95 -16.60 22.70
CA VAL A 294 -21.64 -16.40 22.06
C VAL A 294 -21.36 -17.62 21.21
N GLN A 295 -20.99 -17.38 19.96
CA GLN A 295 -20.70 -18.43 18.99
C GLN A 295 -19.34 -18.20 18.35
N VAL A 296 -18.54 -19.25 18.24
CA VAL A 296 -17.28 -19.27 17.48
C VAL A 296 -17.51 -20.21 16.29
N PHE A 297 -17.40 -19.70 15.07
CA PHE A 297 -17.67 -20.45 13.83
C PHE A 297 -18.97 -21.27 13.85
N LYS A 298 -20.09 -20.64 14.26
CA LYS A 298 -21.45 -21.23 14.39
C LYS A 298 -21.60 -22.29 15.50
N LYS A 299 -20.55 -22.61 16.26
CA LYS A 299 -20.62 -23.44 17.46
C LYS A 299 -20.87 -22.58 18.68
N LYS A 300 -21.81 -22.97 19.55
CA LYS A 300 -22.08 -22.25 20.81
C LYS A 300 -20.97 -22.55 21.81
N VAL A 301 -20.45 -21.51 22.44
CA VAL A 301 -19.38 -21.60 23.44
C VAL A 301 -19.78 -20.88 24.74
N GLU A 302 -19.25 -21.32 25.87
CA GLU A 302 -19.49 -20.65 27.15
C GLU A 302 -18.68 -19.36 27.30
N SER A 303 -17.48 -19.34 26.73
CA SER A 303 -16.61 -18.17 26.68
C SER A 303 -15.78 -18.19 25.42
N ALA A 304 -15.49 -17.01 24.90
CA ALA A 304 -14.54 -16.80 23.81
C ALA A 304 -13.33 -16.00 24.28
N LYS A 305 -12.16 -16.36 23.78
CA LYS A 305 -10.85 -15.79 24.15
C LYS A 305 -10.39 -14.76 23.11
N ALA A 306 -9.48 -13.86 23.50
CA ALA A 306 -8.89 -12.91 22.57
C ALA A 306 -8.20 -13.64 21.41
N GLY A 307 -8.46 -13.20 20.19
CA GLY A 307 -8.03 -13.83 18.95
C GLY A 307 -9.15 -14.58 18.23
N GLU A 308 -10.21 -15.02 18.91
CA GLU A 308 -11.27 -15.77 18.24
C GLU A 308 -12.25 -14.86 17.50
N ASN A 309 -12.66 -15.28 16.30
CA ASN A 309 -13.76 -14.65 15.57
C ASN A 309 -15.11 -15.15 16.13
N VAL A 310 -15.88 -14.22 16.68
CA VAL A 310 -17.09 -14.49 17.46
C VAL A 310 -18.31 -13.84 16.82
N GLY A 311 -19.44 -14.55 16.89
CA GLY A 311 -20.79 -14.01 16.74
C GLY A 311 -21.46 -13.89 18.11
N VAL A 312 -21.89 -12.68 18.47
CA VAL A 312 -22.47 -12.37 19.78
C VAL A 312 -23.91 -11.89 19.61
N LEU A 313 -24.86 -12.61 20.22
CA LEU A 313 -26.27 -12.22 20.25
C LEU A 313 -26.51 -11.19 21.36
N LEU A 314 -27.00 -10.01 20.99
CA LEU A 314 -27.21 -8.90 21.91
C LEU A 314 -28.66 -8.81 22.38
N ARG A 315 -28.85 -8.61 23.70
CA ARG A 315 -30.19 -8.39 24.28
C ARG A 315 -30.67 -6.97 24.02
N GLY A 316 -31.88 -6.84 23.49
CA GLY A 316 -32.62 -5.58 23.44
C GLY A 316 -32.03 -4.52 22.52
N VAL A 317 -31.05 -4.87 21.68
CA VAL A 317 -30.47 -3.99 20.67
C VAL A 317 -31.14 -4.28 19.34
N ARG A 318 -31.66 -3.25 18.68
CA ARG A 318 -32.20 -3.36 17.33
C ARG A 318 -31.11 -3.14 16.30
N ILE A 319 -31.31 -3.66 15.09
CA ILE A 319 -30.30 -3.61 14.03
C ILE A 319 -30.00 -2.18 13.58
N GLU A 320 -30.97 -1.26 13.64
CA GLU A 320 -30.80 0.14 13.23
C GLU A 320 -29.93 0.95 14.21
N ALA A 321 -29.75 0.42 15.42
CA ALA A 321 -28.87 1.03 16.40
C ALA A 321 -27.38 0.69 16.15
N LEU A 322 -27.12 -0.38 15.40
CA LEU A 322 -25.80 -0.92 15.12
C LEU A 322 -25.19 -0.30 13.86
N ALA A 323 -23.87 -0.18 13.87
CA ALA A 323 -23.08 0.18 12.71
C ALA A 323 -21.73 -0.55 12.77
N ARG A 324 -21.20 -0.90 11.60
CA ARG A 324 -19.83 -1.41 11.47
C ARG A 324 -18.85 -0.36 11.98
N GLY A 325 -17.83 -0.80 12.71
CA GLY A 325 -16.86 0.10 13.34
C GLY A 325 -17.19 0.50 14.79
N MET A 326 -18.39 0.18 15.28
CA MET A 326 -18.64 0.20 16.73
C MET A 326 -17.74 -0.81 17.45
N SER A 327 -17.63 -0.70 18.77
CA SER A 327 -16.93 -1.67 19.61
C SER A 327 -17.85 -2.14 20.74
N LEU A 328 -17.95 -3.46 20.91
CA LEU A 328 -18.57 -4.08 22.07
C LEU A 328 -17.48 -4.31 23.12
N CYS A 329 -17.66 -3.77 24.32
CA CYS A 329 -16.67 -3.87 25.39
C CYS A 329 -17.33 -4.16 26.74
N ALA A 330 -16.52 -4.56 27.71
CA ALA A 330 -16.99 -4.69 29.09
C ALA A 330 -17.52 -3.34 29.60
N LEU A 331 -18.60 -3.37 30.39
CA LEU A 331 -19.28 -2.17 30.87
C LEU A 331 -18.30 -1.18 31.55
N GLY A 332 -18.24 0.06 31.07
CA GLY A 332 -17.39 1.10 31.65
C GLY A 332 -15.87 0.91 31.49
N SER A 333 -15.43 -0.10 30.74
CA SER A 333 -14.00 -0.43 30.57
C SER A 333 -13.24 0.51 29.64
N LYS A 334 -13.91 1.06 28.62
CA LYS A 334 -13.31 1.92 27.60
C LYS A 334 -13.98 3.28 27.59
N LYS A 335 -13.16 4.32 27.39
CA LYS A 335 -13.62 5.66 27.06
C LYS A 335 -13.72 5.76 25.53
N TYR A 336 -14.65 6.57 25.05
CA TYR A 336 -14.75 6.92 23.63
C TYR A 336 -14.62 8.43 23.53
N VAL A 337 -13.65 8.88 22.73
CA VAL A 337 -13.29 10.29 22.59
C VAL A 337 -13.24 10.66 21.12
N ASN A 338 -13.29 11.94 20.81
CA ASN A 338 -13.14 12.43 19.43
C ASN A 338 -11.90 13.31 19.22
N ARG A 339 -11.00 13.41 20.20
CA ARG A 339 -9.80 14.24 20.09
C ARG A 339 -8.61 13.53 20.72
N PHE A 340 -7.47 13.53 20.04
CA PHE A 340 -6.25 12.86 20.50
C PHE A 340 -5.00 13.47 19.84
N GLU A 341 -3.86 13.26 20.47
CA GLU A 341 -2.55 13.50 19.89
C GLU A 341 -2.00 12.20 19.29
N SER A 342 -1.27 12.36 18.21
CA SER A 342 -0.67 11.23 17.51
C SER A 342 0.63 11.63 16.86
N THR A 343 1.52 10.65 16.77
CA THR A 343 2.68 10.74 15.88
C THR A 343 2.24 10.22 14.52
N ILE A 344 2.36 11.05 13.49
CA ILE A 344 1.97 10.74 12.11
C ILE A 344 3.20 10.81 11.20
N TYR A 345 3.31 9.85 10.30
CA TYR A 345 4.19 9.85 9.15
C TYR A 345 3.36 10.10 7.89
N PHE A 346 3.72 11.12 7.10
CA PHE A 346 3.10 11.34 5.80
C PHE A 346 3.88 10.60 4.72
N LEU A 347 3.19 9.80 3.92
CA LEU A 347 3.83 8.97 2.91
C LEU A 347 4.32 9.83 1.75
N THR A 348 5.51 9.52 1.25
CA THR A 348 6.07 10.18 0.06
C THR A 348 5.36 9.70 -1.20
N SER A 349 5.53 10.42 -2.31
CA SER A 349 4.96 9.97 -3.59
C SER A 349 5.55 8.65 -4.10
N GLY A 350 6.79 8.31 -3.71
CA GLY A 350 7.40 7.02 -4.05
C GLY A 350 6.73 5.84 -3.33
N GLU A 351 6.22 6.09 -2.12
CA GLU A 351 5.45 5.13 -1.32
C GLU A 351 3.96 5.13 -1.69
N GLY A 352 3.56 5.86 -2.73
CA GLY A 352 2.17 6.02 -3.15
C GLY A 352 1.39 7.09 -2.38
N GLY A 353 2.04 7.90 -1.55
CA GLY A 353 1.43 8.99 -0.79
C GLY A 353 1.35 10.32 -1.55
N ARG A 354 1.63 11.43 -0.86
CA ARG A 354 1.45 12.78 -1.41
C ARG A 354 2.74 13.34 -2.01
N ARG A 355 2.57 14.20 -3.02
CA ARG A 355 3.63 15.08 -3.56
C ARG A 355 3.64 16.46 -2.87
N ARG A 356 2.45 16.97 -2.54
CA ARG A 356 2.27 18.32 -2.00
C ARG A 356 2.26 18.30 -0.47
N PRO A 357 2.84 19.32 0.17
CA PRO A 357 2.79 19.49 1.61
C PRO A 357 1.36 19.60 2.13
N ILE A 358 1.21 19.35 3.42
CA ILE A 358 -0.05 19.47 4.14
C ILE A 358 0.04 20.66 5.08
N THR A 359 -1.02 21.47 5.12
CA THR A 359 -1.19 22.59 6.05
C THR A 359 -2.13 22.19 7.19
N SER A 360 -2.17 23.01 8.23
CA SER A 360 -3.14 22.82 9.32
C SER A 360 -4.60 22.90 8.82
N ALA A 361 -5.52 22.35 9.62
CA ALA A 361 -6.93 22.14 9.28
C ALA A 361 -7.14 21.21 8.08
N TYR A 362 -6.28 20.22 7.90
CA TYR A 362 -6.42 19.20 6.85
C TYR A 362 -7.52 18.20 7.22
N ILE A 363 -8.54 18.07 6.38
CA ILE A 363 -9.73 17.25 6.66
C ILE A 363 -9.77 16.04 5.75
N GLN A 364 -9.68 14.84 6.33
CA GLN A 364 -9.59 13.61 5.54
C GLN A 364 -10.19 12.40 6.27
N GLN A 365 -10.34 11.26 5.58
CA GLN A 365 -10.86 10.03 6.19
C GLN A 365 -9.73 9.28 6.91
N ILE A 366 -9.94 9.01 8.19
CA ILE A 366 -9.10 8.15 9.02
C ILE A 366 -9.73 6.77 9.13
N PHE A 367 -8.90 5.73 9.11
CA PHE A 367 -9.26 4.33 9.26
C PHE A 367 -8.49 3.76 10.45
N SER A 368 -9.18 3.09 11.36
CA SER A 368 -8.54 2.40 12.48
C SER A 368 -9.40 1.23 12.91
N ASN A 369 -8.76 0.06 13.10
CA ASN A 369 -9.45 -1.21 13.28
C ASN A 369 -10.54 -1.41 12.20
N THR A 370 -11.81 -1.50 12.62
CA THR A 370 -12.96 -1.73 11.74
C THR A 370 -13.75 -0.47 11.40
N TRP A 371 -13.39 0.70 11.94
CA TRP A 371 -14.10 1.95 11.68
C TRP A 371 -13.32 2.89 10.77
N ASN A 372 -14.09 3.72 10.07
CA ASN A 372 -13.59 4.83 9.29
C ASN A 372 -14.46 6.06 9.53
N ILE A 373 -13.83 7.21 9.71
CA ILE A 373 -14.53 8.47 9.98
C ILE A 373 -13.75 9.66 9.41
N THR A 374 -14.43 10.76 9.14
CA THR A 374 -13.75 12.01 8.80
C THR A 374 -13.07 12.57 10.04
N CYS A 375 -11.83 13.02 9.87
CA CYS A 375 -11.05 13.72 10.88
C CYS A 375 -10.49 15.02 10.33
N ARG A 376 -10.15 15.93 11.24
CA ARG A 376 -9.38 17.13 11.00
C ARG A 376 -8.03 16.99 11.70
N ILE A 377 -6.97 17.34 11.01
CA ILE A 377 -5.60 17.34 11.52
C ILE A 377 -5.15 18.78 11.69
N ASP A 378 -4.77 19.13 12.91
CA ASP A 378 -4.22 20.43 13.27
C ASP A 378 -2.73 20.28 13.61
N LEU A 379 -1.91 21.11 12.96
CA LEU A 379 -0.46 21.13 13.15
C LEU A 379 -0.09 21.86 14.45
N PRO A 380 1.02 21.49 15.11
CA PRO A 380 1.49 22.17 16.31
C PRO A 380 1.86 23.64 16.00
N ALA A 381 1.78 24.49 17.03
CA ALA A 381 2.10 25.91 16.90
C ALA A 381 3.56 26.09 16.43
N GLY A 382 3.75 26.89 15.37
CA GLY A 382 5.06 27.13 14.76
C GLY A 382 5.36 26.27 13.52
N VAL A 383 4.58 25.21 13.26
CA VAL A 383 4.69 24.41 12.04
C VAL A 383 3.60 24.82 11.05
N ALA A 384 3.99 25.53 9.99
CA ALA A 384 3.05 25.99 8.97
C ALA A 384 2.62 24.86 8.01
N MET A 385 3.55 23.95 7.70
CA MET A 385 3.37 22.89 6.72
C MET A 385 4.24 21.68 7.08
N ILE A 386 3.77 20.48 6.73
CA ILE A 386 4.53 19.23 6.83
C ILE A 386 4.80 18.71 5.43
N MET A 387 6.04 18.33 5.17
CA MET A 387 6.43 17.70 3.91
C MET A 387 6.17 16.19 3.95
N PRO A 388 5.76 15.56 2.82
CA PRO A 388 5.73 14.11 2.71
C PRO A 388 7.10 13.50 3.00
N GLY A 389 7.15 12.42 3.77
CA GLY A 389 8.38 11.76 4.24
C GLY A 389 8.82 12.14 5.65
N GLU A 390 8.07 13.02 6.34
CA GLU A 390 8.40 13.49 7.68
C GLU A 390 7.50 12.87 8.77
N HIS A 391 8.10 12.59 9.93
CA HIS A 391 7.37 12.28 11.16
C HIS A 391 7.08 13.55 11.94
N ASN A 392 5.82 13.72 12.35
CA ASN A 392 5.40 14.88 13.14
C ASN A 392 4.38 14.48 14.20
N THR A 393 4.36 15.22 15.29
CA THR A 393 3.28 15.12 16.28
C THR A 393 2.17 16.08 15.91
N VAL A 394 0.95 15.57 15.75
CA VAL A 394 -0.21 16.36 15.35
C VAL A 394 -1.40 16.07 16.25
N GLU A 395 -2.33 17.02 16.28
CA GLU A 395 -3.60 16.85 16.95
C GLU A 395 -4.68 16.45 15.94
N VAL A 396 -5.44 15.42 16.28
CA VAL A 396 -6.49 14.88 15.40
C VAL A 396 -7.84 15.01 16.11
N THR A 397 -8.81 15.60 15.41
CA THR A 397 -10.20 15.68 15.85
C THR A 397 -11.11 14.91 14.91
N LEU A 398 -11.78 13.88 15.43
CA LEU A 398 -12.76 13.05 14.74
C LEU A 398 -14.12 13.73 14.70
N LEU A 399 -14.88 13.49 13.64
CA LEU A 399 -16.24 14.00 13.49
C LEU A 399 -17.20 13.50 14.59
N GLN A 400 -16.99 12.27 15.07
CA GLN A 400 -17.78 11.62 16.12
C GLN A 400 -16.85 10.90 17.08
N ARG A 401 -17.32 10.66 18.31
CA ARG A 401 -16.54 9.96 19.34
C ARG A 401 -16.43 8.48 19.01
N MET A 402 -15.21 7.98 19.03
CA MET A 402 -14.85 6.58 18.75
C MET A 402 -14.03 6.00 19.90
N VAL A 403 -14.00 4.67 19.99
CA VAL A 403 -13.13 3.98 20.96
C VAL A 403 -11.69 4.06 20.45
N LEU A 404 -10.83 4.66 21.27
CA LEU A 404 -9.41 4.85 21.00
C LEU A 404 -8.59 4.33 22.19
N SER A 405 -7.55 3.57 21.89
CA SER A 405 -6.55 3.11 22.87
C SER A 405 -5.19 3.73 22.58
N LEU A 406 -4.35 3.90 23.60
CA LEU A 406 -2.97 4.35 23.41
C LEU A 406 -2.19 3.30 22.62
N GLY A 407 -1.32 3.73 21.71
CA GLY A 407 -0.58 2.84 20.80
C GLY A 407 -1.41 2.29 19.65
N GLN A 408 -2.70 2.63 19.54
CA GLN A 408 -3.53 2.19 18.42
C GLN A 408 -3.05 2.81 17.11
N SER A 409 -2.79 1.98 16.10
CA SER A 409 -2.43 2.44 14.76
C SER A 409 -3.67 2.89 13.98
N PHE A 410 -3.44 3.81 13.04
CA PHE A 410 -4.45 4.27 12.10
C PHE A 410 -3.80 4.73 10.80
N THR A 411 -4.62 4.80 9.76
CA THR A 411 -4.21 5.26 8.43
C THR A 411 -5.14 6.38 7.98
N ILE A 412 -4.61 7.32 7.20
CA ILE A 412 -5.38 8.42 6.63
C ILE A 412 -5.36 8.27 5.11
N ARG A 413 -6.55 8.34 4.50
CA ARG A 413 -6.72 8.19 3.05
C ARG A 413 -7.39 9.40 2.43
N GLU A 414 -6.80 9.90 1.36
CA GLU A 414 -7.31 10.97 0.51
C GLU A 414 -7.55 10.42 -0.89
N ASN A 415 -8.73 10.66 -1.47
CA ASN A 415 -9.07 10.20 -2.84
C ASN A 415 -8.74 8.71 -3.08
N ASN A 416 -9.06 7.87 -2.10
CA ASN A 416 -8.76 6.42 -2.09
C ASN A 416 -7.27 6.06 -2.11
N VAL A 417 -6.36 6.97 -1.76
CA VAL A 417 -4.93 6.72 -1.63
C VAL A 417 -4.50 6.90 -0.18
N THR A 418 -3.65 6.01 0.35
CA THR A 418 -3.09 6.16 1.70
C THR A 418 -2.04 7.25 1.72
N VAL A 419 -2.30 8.32 2.47
CA VAL A 419 -1.43 9.50 2.53
C VAL A 419 -0.67 9.63 3.83
N ALA A 420 -1.15 9.01 4.91
CA ALA A 420 -0.47 9.06 6.19
C ALA A 420 -0.74 7.81 7.03
N THR A 421 0.20 7.53 7.93
CA THR A 421 0.09 6.53 8.99
C THR A 421 0.35 7.16 10.31
N GLY A 422 -0.31 6.69 11.36
CA GLY A 422 -0.06 7.23 12.68
C GLY A 422 -0.36 6.27 13.80
N MET A 423 0.11 6.66 14.97
CA MET A 423 -0.11 5.96 16.23
C MET A 423 -0.62 6.94 17.27
N VAL A 424 -1.69 6.56 17.98
CA VAL A 424 -2.27 7.38 19.05
C VAL A 424 -1.30 7.45 20.24
N THR A 425 -0.84 8.65 20.59
CA THR A 425 0.10 8.87 21.70
C THR A 425 -0.60 9.31 22.98
N ARG A 426 -1.64 10.15 22.87
CA ARG A 426 -2.38 10.65 24.04
C ARG A 426 -3.84 10.95 23.70
N LEU A 427 -4.75 10.60 24.61
CA LEU A 427 -6.17 10.96 24.49
C LEU A 427 -6.43 12.34 25.08
N LEU A 428 -7.20 13.17 24.36
CA LEU A 428 -7.58 14.52 24.80
C LEU A 428 -9.07 14.58 25.19
N PRO A 429 -9.50 15.59 25.97
CA PRO A 429 -10.92 15.82 26.24
C PRO A 429 -11.71 15.99 24.94
N SER A 430 -12.88 15.36 24.88
CA SER A 430 -13.74 15.42 23.70
C SER A 430 -14.32 16.82 23.51
N VAL A 431 -14.51 17.19 22.25
CA VAL A 431 -15.10 18.47 21.84
C VAL A 431 -16.45 18.22 21.18
N GLU A 432 -17.45 19.05 21.45
CA GLU A 432 -18.72 18.98 20.73
C GLU A 432 -18.60 19.68 19.37
N ILE A 433 -18.98 18.97 18.31
CA ILE A 433 -18.92 19.47 16.93
C ILE A 433 -20.33 19.83 16.48
N PRO A 434 -20.74 21.11 16.57
CA PRO A 434 -22.04 21.56 16.06
C PRO A 434 -22.20 21.25 14.57
N ALA A 435 -23.40 20.82 14.20
CA ALA A 435 -23.79 20.45 12.83
C ALA A 435 -22.98 19.32 12.16
N LYS A 436 -22.12 18.59 12.88
CA LYS A 436 -21.25 17.55 12.31
C LYS A 436 -20.45 18.07 11.09
N ARG A 437 -19.90 19.29 11.21
CA ARG A 437 -18.97 19.85 10.22
C ARG A 437 -17.67 20.27 10.93
N LEU A 438 -16.54 19.92 10.33
CA LEU A 438 -15.20 20.18 10.89
C LEU A 438 -14.63 21.56 10.48
N ASP A 439 -15.44 22.38 9.80
CA ASP A 439 -15.04 23.63 9.16
C ASP A 439 -14.76 24.77 10.17
N GLN A 440 -13.90 25.72 9.77
CA GLN A 440 -13.26 26.75 10.61
C GLN A 440 -14.16 27.54 11.57
N HIS A 441 -15.45 27.73 11.26
CA HIS A 441 -16.34 28.58 12.05
C HIS A 441 -16.75 27.96 13.41
N VAL A 442 -16.46 26.68 13.63
CA VAL A 442 -16.87 25.90 14.80
C VAL A 442 -15.77 25.79 15.87
N PHE A 443 -14.49 25.81 15.47
CA PHE A 443 -13.37 25.58 16.39
C PHE A 443 -13.04 26.76 17.31
N GLN A 444 -13.20 28.00 16.83
CA GLN A 444 -12.93 29.21 17.64
C GLN A 444 -13.91 29.38 18.81
N THR A 445 -15.14 28.85 18.67
CA THR A 445 -16.16 28.91 19.72
C THR A 445 -15.94 27.82 20.78
N ALA A 446 -15.48 26.63 20.39
CA ALA A 446 -15.20 25.53 21.33
C ALA A 446 -13.96 25.77 22.21
N GLN A 447 -12.87 26.36 21.65
CA GLN A 447 -11.68 26.71 22.44
C GLN A 447 -11.94 27.83 23.46
N ARG A 448 -12.84 28.78 23.15
CA ARG A 448 -13.21 29.87 24.08
C ARG A 448 -13.93 29.39 25.35
N TRP A 449 -14.54 28.20 25.33
CA TRP A 449 -15.24 27.65 26.51
C TRP A 449 -14.32 26.79 27.39
N ALA A 450 -13.33 26.09 26.81
CA ALA A 450 -12.35 25.33 27.58
C ALA A 450 -11.37 26.24 28.37
N CYS A 451 -11.04 27.42 27.83
CA CYS A 451 -10.08 28.34 28.47
C CYS A 451 -10.66 29.18 29.63
N ARG A 452 -11.96 29.13 29.92
CA ARG A 452 -12.56 29.88 31.06
C ARG A 452 -12.35 29.19 32.43
N GLY A 453 -11.76 28.00 32.46
CA GLY A 453 -11.55 27.21 33.68
C GLY A 453 -10.20 27.37 34.39
N LEU A 454 -9.26 28.16 33.87
CA LEU A 454 -7.94 28.37 34.50
C LEU A 454 -7.51 29.84 34.41
N HIS A 455 -8.10 30.67 35.27
CA HIS A 455 -7.48 31.92 35.68
C HIS A 455 -6.83 31.72 37.05
N THR A 456 -5.51 31.63 37.08
CA THR A 456 -4.62 32.33 38.03
C THR A 456 -3.18 31.93 37.75
N LEU A 457 -2.37 32.86 37.23
CA LEU A 457 -1.01 33.25 37.68
C LEU A 457 -0.37 34.19 36.64
N PRO A 458 0.41 35.22 37.05
CA PRO A 458 0.85 36.32 36.19
C PRO A 458 2.14 36.00 35.41
N PRO A 459 2.46 36.73 34.32
CA PRO A 459 3.63 36.44 33.49
C PRO A 459 4.90 37.10 34.04
N ALA A 460 5.96 36.32 34.18
CA ALA A 460 7.31 36.84 34.39
C ALA A 460 7.92 37.27 33.05
N ARG A 461 8.38 38.53 32.99
CA ARG A 461 9.15 39.11 31.88
C ARG A 461 10.53 38.47 31.81
N LEU A 462 10.97 38.06 30.63
CA LEU A 462 12.38 37.93 30.31
C LEU A 462 12.67 38.65 28.99
N THR A 463 13.64 39.55 29.10
CA THR A 463 14.12 40.51 28.11
C THR A 463 14.93 39.85 26.99
N THR A 464 14.69 40.32 25.78
CA THR A 464 15.49 40.09 24.57
C THR A 464 16.92 40.58 24.71
N THR A 465 17.88 39.76 24.27
CA THR A 465 19.15 40.25 23.72
C THR A 465 19.53 39.40 22.52
N THR A 466 19.43 40.04 21.36
CA THR A 466 19.86 39.59 20.04
C THR A 466 21.37 39.71 19.94
N THR A 467 22.05 38.64 19.52
CA THR A 467 23.36 38.73 18.85
C THR A 467 23.43 37.63 17.80
N ALA A 468 23.45 38.06 16.53
CA ALA A 468 23.72 37.25 15.36
C ALA A 468 25.23 37.19 15.09
N ALA A 469 25.72 36.06 14.62
CA ALA A 469 27.06 35.85 14.05
C ALA A 469 27.01 34.62 13.09
N PRO A 470 27.89 34.55 12.07
CA PRO A 470 27.51 34.21 10.70
C PRO A 470 27.69 32.75 10.29
N TRP A 471 27.02 32.40 9.18
CA TRP A 471 27.18 31.17 8.42
C TRP A 471 28.51 31.19 7.64
N GLU A 472 29.32 30.15 7.79
CA GLU A 472 30.47 29.89 6.93
C GLU A 472 30.18 28.71 5.99
N SER A 473 30.42 28.95 4.71
CA SER A 473 30.31 28.02 3.60
C SER A 473 31.51 27.07 3.54
N GLY A 474 31.28 25.77 3.71
CA GLY A 474 32.24 24.72 3.41
C GLY A 474 31.78 23.88 2.22
N ARG A 475 32.30 24.17 1.03
CA ARG A 475 32.26 23.25 -0.13
C ARG A 475 33.29 22.14 0.08
N GLY A 476 32.84 20.89 0.06
CA GLY A 476 33.68 19.71 -0.05
C GLY A 476 33.18 18.85 -1.22
N THR A 477 33.92 18.87 -2.31
CA THR A 477 33.72 18.06 -3.53
C THR A 477 34.22 16.62 -3.31
N GLY A 478 33.41 15.63 -3.65
CA GLY A 478 33.80 14.22 -3.79
C GLY A 478 32.95 13.55 -4.88
N PRO A 479 33.50 12.60 -5.66
CA PRO A 479 32.87 12.10 -6.87
C PRO A 479 31.74 11.12 -6.55
N HIS A 480 30.51 11.47 -6.92
CA HIS A 480 29.38 10.55 -6.87
C HIS A 480 29.37 9.66 -8.12
N HIS A 481 30.13 8.56 -8.08
CA HIS A 481 29.82 7.39 -8.89
C HIS A 481 29.26 6.28 -7.98
N HIS A 482 28.27 5.57 -8.52
CA HIS A 482 27.48 4.48 -7.95
C HIS A 482 26.33 4.84 -7.01
N ARG A 483 25.13 4.98 -7.61
CA ARG A 483 23.84 4.41 -7.17
C ARG A 483 22.74 4.86 -8.14
N ARG A 484 22.56 4.14 -9.26
CA ARG A 484 21.40 4.31 -10.17
C ARG A 484 21.25 3.19 -11.24
N HIS A 485 21.68 1.95 -10.97
CA HIS A 485 21.64 0.88 -11.99
C HIS A 485 20.23 0.32 -12.24
N LEU A 486 19.39 0.11 -11.21
CA LEU A 486 18.10 -0.57 -11.36
C LEU A 486 17.05 0.26 -12.13
N TRP A 487 16.76 1.49 -11.69
CA TRP A 487 15.76 2.35 -12.36
C TRP A 487 16.19 2.78 -13.78
N GLY A 488 17.50 2.95 -14.01
CA GLY A 488 18.02 3.19 -15.36
C GLY A 488 17.84 1.98 -16.27
N TRP A 489 18.09 0.77 -15.77
CA TRP A 489 17.88 -0.48 -16.51
C TRP A 489 16.40 -0.79 -16.75
N LEU A 490 15.52 -0.64 -15.75
CA LEU A 490 14.08 -0.90 -15.89
C LEU A 490 13.43 0.09 -16.88
N ASN A 491 13.76 1.38 -16.78
CA ASN A 491 13.32 2.34 -17.77
C ASN A 491 13.87 1.96 -19.16
N ALA A 492 15.07 1.39 -19.25
CA ALA A 492 15.66 0.98 -20.53
C ALA A 492 14.90 -0.18 -21.17
N ILE A 493 14.32 -1.08 -20.36
CA ILE A 493 13.43 -2.13 -20.84
C ILE A 493 12.12 -1.53 -21.37
N PHE A 494 11.47 -0.63 -20.63
CA PHE A 494 10.21 -0.01 -21.10
C PHE A 494 10.40 0.87 -22.33
N ASN A 495 11.61 1.43 -22.50
CA ASN A 495 12.00 2.16 -23.69
C ASN A 495 12.54 1.27 -24.81
N LYS A 496 12.70 -0.04 -24.60
CA LYS A 496 13.22 -0.94 -25.63
C LYS A 496 12.20 -1.09 -26.75
N VAL A 497 12.70 -0.99 -27.99
CA VAL A 497 11.88 -1.11 -29.20
C VAL A 497 11.53 -2.57 -29.45
N ASP A 498 10.24 -2.84 -29.59
CA ASP A 498 9.72 -4.14 -30.00
C ASP A 498 9.30 -4.10 -31.48
N GLU A 499 10.21 -4.51 -32.35
CA GLU A 499 10.00 -4.56 -33.80
C GLU A 499 8.89 -5.53 -34.22
N ASN A 500 8.64 -6.59 -33.45
CA ASN A 500 7.57 -7.54 -33.73
C ASN A 500 6.22 -6.87 -33.43
N ARG A 501 6.12 -6.16 -32.31
CA ARG A 501 4.92 -5.39 -31.95
C ARG A 501 4.63 -4.29 -32.95
N ILE A 502 5.64 -3.56 -33.42
CA ILE A 502 5.46 -2.52 -34.46
C ILE A 502 4.85 -3.10 -35.74
N LYS A 503 5.28 -4.30 -36.17
CA LYS A 503 4.71 -4.98 -37.34
C LYS A 503 3.26 -5.42 -37.12
N GLU A 504 2.92 -5.83 -35.90
CA GLU A 504 1.59 -6.31 -35.53
C GLU A 504 0.56 -5.18 -35.45
N VAL A 505 0.88 -4.09 -34.75
CA VAL A 505 -0.11 -3.03 -34.43
C VAL A 505 0.07 -1.73 -35.23
N GLY A 506 1.20 -1.58 -35.93
CA GLY A 506 1.57 -0.37 -36.66
C GLY A 506 2.32 0.67 -35.80
N ALA A 507 3.06 1.55 -36.49
CA ALA A 507 4.00 2.50 -35.88
C ALA A 507 3.34 3.44 -34.85
N ASP A 508 2.25 4.13 -35.22
CA ASP A 508 1.55 5.06 -34.31
C ASP A 508 1.00 4.36 -33.05
N ARG A 509 0.48 3.13 -33.18
CA ARG A 509 -0.06 2.38 -32.04
C ARG A 509 1.06 1.91 -31.10
N ALA A 510 2.15 1.38 -31.65
CA ALA A 510 3.31 0.95 -30.86
C ALA A 510 4.01 2.15 -30.18
N CYS A 511 4.10 3.29 -30.88
CA CYS A 511 4.61 4.53 -30.31
C CYS A 511 3.75 5.01 -29.12
N ALA A 512 2.42 4.96 -29.23
CA ALA A 512 1.53 5.29 -28.12
C ALA A 512 1.67 4.31 -26.94
N GLU A 513 1.84 3.00 -27.19
CA GLU A 513 2.10 2.02 -26.12
C GLU A 513 3.35 2.36 -25.33
N TRP A 514 4.44 2.66 -26.03
CA TRP A 514 5.70 3.07 -25.42
C TRP A 514 5.55 4.38 -24.61
N LEU A 515 4.98 5.41 -25.22
CA LEU A 515 4.82 6.73 -24.57
C LEU A 515 3.97 6.63 -23.30
N LEU A 516 2.83 5.93 -23.36
CA LEU A 516 1.93 5.78 -22.22
C LEU A 516 2.54 4.95 -21.09
N ARG A 517 3.29 3.89 -21.40
CA ARG A 517 4.05 3.11 -20.40
C ARG A 517 5.13 3.93 -19.70
N CYS A 518 5.75 4.86 -20.43
CA CYS A 518 6.73 5.80 -19.89
C CYS A 518 6.10 6.98 -19.12
N GLY A 519 4.77 7.02 -18.99
CA GLY A 519 4.04 8.08 -18.28
C GLY A 519 3.80 9.35 -19.09
N ALA A 520 4.10 9.35 -20.39
CA ALA A 520 3.69 10.42 -21.30
C ALA A 520 2.22 10.25 -21.69
N VAL A 521 1.64 11.30 -22.27
CA VAL A 521 0.24 11.30 -22.74
C VAL A 521 0.21 11.68 -24.21
N VAL A 522 -0.74 11.12 -24.96
CA VAL A 522 -0.83 11.30 -26.41
C VAL A 522 -2.20 11.81 -26.82
N ARG A 523 -2.23 12.63 -27.86
CA ARG A 523 -3.47 13.08 -28.51
C ARG A 523 -3.52 12.54 -29.92
N TRP A 524 -4.66 11.99 -30.29
CA TRP A 524 -4.91 11.44 -31.61
C TRP A 524 -5.38 12.51 -32.59
N LEU A 525 -5.03 12.34 -33.85
CA LEU A 525 -5.56 13.13 -34.96
C LEU A 525 -7.10 13.04 -34.96
N ASP A 526 -7.75 14.19 -35.12
CA ASP A 526 -9.22 14.37 -35.10
C ASP A 526 -9.90 14.04 -33.74
N ARG A 527 -9.14 14.08 -32.62
CA ARG A 527 -9.69 13.97 -31.26
C ARG A 527 -9.15 15.07 -30.35
N ASP A 528 -10.04 15.65 -29.55
CA ASP A 528 -9.66 16.71 -28.59
C ASP A 528 -9.23 16.17 -27.22
N GLN A 529 -9.50 14.90 -26.93
CA GLN A 529 -9.16 14.29 -25.64
C GLN A 529 -7.76 13.68 -25.64
N TRP A 530 -7.01 13.99 -24.59
CA TRP A 530 -5.73 13.35 -24.29
C TRP A 530 -5.93 11.94 -23.76
N THR A 531 -5.23 10.99 -24.37
CA THR A 531 -5.16 9.61 -23.90
C THR A 531 -4.04 9.52 -22.89
N LYS A 532 -4.39 9.13 -21.65
CA LYS A 532 -3.43 8.94 -20.55
C LYS A 532 -3.37 7.50 -20.05
N ASP A 533 -4.48 6.77 -20.23
CA ASP A 533 -4.60 5.39 -19.80
C ASP A 533 -4.20 4.43 -20.92
N TYR A 534 -3.21 3.59 -20.65
CA TYR A 534 -2.77 2.55 -21.57
C TYR A 534 -3.90 1.58 -21.95
N ASN A 535 -4.80 1.26 -21.01
CA ASN A 535 -5.89 0.30 -21.23
C ASN A 535 -7.02 0.88 -22.10
N SER A 536 -7.05 2.20 -22.28
CA SER A 536 -8.01 2.87 -23.16
C SER A 536 -7.63 2.79 -24.64
N LEU A 537 -6.46 2.22 -24.94
CA LEU A 537 -5.99 2.07 -26.31
C LEU A 537 -6.81 1.01 -27.07
N PRO A 538 -7.11 1.21 -28.37
CA PRO A 538 -7.91 0.26 -29.13
C PRO A 538 -7.30 -1.14 -29.16
N ALA A 539 -8.16 -2.16 -29.12
CA ALA A 539 -7.77 -3.55 -29.27
C ALA A 539 -7.09 -3.81 -30.63
N THR A 540 -6.24 -4.84 -30.69
CA THR A 540 -5.52 -5.26 -31.90
C THR A 540 -6.52 -5.53 -33.03
N GLY A 541 -6.33 -4.89 -34.19
CA GLY A 541 -7.26 -4.95 -35.34
C GLY A 541 -8.33 -3.86 -35.39
N GLY A 542 -8.33 -2.91 -34.45
CA GLY A 542 -9.19 -1.71 -34.48
C GLY A 542 -8.75 -0.65 -35.50
N ARG A 543 -9.48 0.48 -35.54
CA ARG A 543 -9.18 1.63 -36.43
C ARG A 543 -7.76 2.15 -36.14
N HIS A 544 -6.92 2.23 -37.18
CA HIS A 544 -5.57 2.81 -37.08
C HIS A 544 -5.66 4.30 -36.73
N LEU A 545 -5.43 4.62 -35.45
CA LEU A 545 -5.32 5.99 -34.97
C LEU A 545 -3.90 6.52 -35.26
N LYS A 546 -3.79 7.83 -35.46
CA LYS A 546 -2.56 8.54 -35.78
C LYS A 546 -2.25 9.53 -34.67
N ILE A 547 -1.03 9.56 -34.17
CA ILE A 547 -0.66 10.50 -33.10
C ILE A 547 -0.46 11.88 -33.72
N GLU A 548 -1.06 12.92 -33.11
CA GLU A 548 -0.89 14.32 -33.51
C GLU A 548 -0.04 15.10 -32.50
N GLU A 549 -0.27 14.92 -31.19
CA GLU A 549 0.48 15.63 -30.14
C GLU A 549 0.97 14.65 -29.05
N VAL A 550 2.16 14.92 -28.51
CA VAL A 550 2.76 14.18 -27.41
C VAL A 550 3.12 15.15 -26.29
N ASP A 551 2.65 14.86 -25.08
CA ASP A 551 3.08 15.54 -23.87
C ASP A 551 3.81 14.55 -22.97
N ALA A 552 5.13 14.70 -22.92
CA ALA A 552 6.08 13.87 -22.19
C ALA A 552 6.51 14.54 -20.88
N THR A 553 5.67 15.42 -20.32
CA THR A 553 5.90 16.05 -19.02
C THR A 553 6.02 15.00 -17.90
N ASP A 554 7.08 15.11 -17.08
CA ASP A 554 7.40 14.19 -15.98
C ASP A 554 7.51 12.71 -16.40
N SER A 555 7.75 12.44 -17.68
CA SER A 555 7.85 11.09 -18.23
C SER A 555 9.27 10.52 -18.17
N ALA A 556 9.37 9.20 -18.16
CA ALA A 556 10.63 8.45 -18.18
C ALA A 556 11.05 8.03 -19.60
N VAL A 557 10.76 8.86 -20.61
CA VAL A 557 11.18 8.62 -21.99
C VAL A 557 12.69 8.76 -22.14
N MET A 558 13.31 7.83 -22.86
CA MET A 558 14.75 7.74 -23.04
C MET A 558 15.10 7.55 -24.51
N HIS A 559 16.35 7.90 -24.87
CA HIS A 559 16.84 7.83 -26.25
C HIS A 559 16.67 6.44 -26.90
N ILE A 560 16.69 5.36 -26.11
CA ILE A 560 16.52 3.98 -26.58
C ILE A 560 15.13 3.76 -27.22
N GLY A 561 14.12 4.49 -26.78
CA GLY A 561 12.74 4.36 -27.25
C GLY A 561 12.37 5.27 -28.42
N PHE A 562 13.19 6.27 -28.72
CA PHE A 562 12.95 7.21 -29.81
C PHE A 562 12.83 6.58 -31.22
N PRO A 563 13.40 5.39 -31.52
CA PRO A 563 13.12 4.73 -32.79
C PRO A 563 11.65 4.35 -32.99
N HIS A 564 10.80 4.29 -31.95
CA HIS A 564 9.34 4.14 -32.10
C HIS A 564 8.69 5.27 -32.89
N PHE A 565 9.31 6.45 -32.94
CA PHE A 565 8.84 7.54 -33.80
C PHE A 565 8.98 7.23 -35.29
N ARG A 566 9.78 6.23 -35.67
CA ARG A 566 9.96 5.82 -37.07
C ARG A 566 8.62 5.36 -37.65
N GLY A 567 8.13 6.09 -38.65
CA GLY A 567 6.87 5.80 -39.33
C GLY A 567 5.67 6.61 -38.81
N CYS A 568 5.81 7.35 -37.71
CA CYS A 568 4.79 8.28 -37.23
C CYS A 568 4.84 9.58 -38.06
N LYS A 569 3.92 9.73 -39.02
CA LYS A 569 3.96 10.85 -40.01
C LYS A 569 3.13 12.07 -39.61
N HIS A 570 2.46 12.05 -38.46
CA HIS A 570 1.44 13.03 -38.11
C HIS A 570 1.72 13.79 -36.80
N ILE A 571 2.82 13.46 -36.11
CA ILE A 571 3.18 14.13 -34.86
C ILE A 571 3.64 15.56 -35.18
N ARG A 572 2.85 16.54 -34.73
CA ARG A 572 3.04 17.98 -34.97
C ARG A 572 3.61 18.71 -33.76
N ARG A 573 3.30 18.26 -32.54
CA ARG A 573 3.74 18.91 -31.30
C ARG A 573 4.29 17.90 -30.31
N ILE A 574 5.46 18.21 -29.73
CA ILE A 574 6.04 17.45 -28.62
C ILE A 574 6.42 18.39 -27.48
N ILE A 575 6.03 18.03 -26.26
CA ILE A 575 6.38 18.74 -25.03
C ILE A 575 7.25 17.83 -24.17
N PHE A 576 8.49 18.26 -23.91
CA PHE A 576 9.35 17.69 -22.88
C PHE A 576 9.45 18.70 -21.73
N HIS A 577 8.90 18.34 -20.59
CA HIS A 577 8.97 19.17 -19.38
C HIS A 577 9.34 18.31 -18.18
N ARG A 578 10.45 18.62 -17.50
CA ARG A 578 10.99 17.80 -16.40
C ARG A 578 11.20 16.32 -16.76
N SER A 579 11.51 16.03 -18.03
CA SER A 579 11.80 14.67 -18.49
C SER A 579 13.21 14.26 -18.03
N THR A 580 13.31 13.57 -16.89
CA THR A 580 14.58 13.36 -16.14
C THR A 580 15.60 12.45 -16.83
N TYR A 581 15.16 11.66 -17.81
CA TYR A 581 16.02 10.73 -18.57
C TYR A 581 16.22 11.17 -20.02
N LEU A 582 15.78 12.38 -20.37
CA LEU A 582 16.01 12.97 -21.67
C LEU A 582 17.44 13.52 -21.73
N GLU A 583 18.26 12.90 -22.57
CA GLU A 583 19.68 13.19 -22.77
C GLU A 583 19.95 13.65 -24.22
N ASP A 584 21.14 14.17 -24.49
CA ASP A 584 21.54 14.64 -25.84
C ASP A 584 21.33 13.59 -26.95
N ALA A 585 21.56 12.30 -26.63
CA ALA A 585 21.35 11.18 -27.55
C ALA A 585 19.88 10.97 -27.97
N ALA A 586 18.92 11.52 -27.21
CA ALA A 586 17.52 11.51 -27.59
C ALA A 586 17.23 12.61 -28.63
N LEU A 587 17.87 13.77 -28.48
CA LEU A 587 17.71 14.90 -29.41
C LEU A 587 18.28 14.58 -30.80
N SER A 588 19.35 13.79 -30.89
CA SER A 588 19.90 13.32 -32.17
C SER A 588 18.96 12.42 -32.97
N GLN A 589 17.91 11.88 -32.33
CA GLN A 589 16.91 11.03 -32.98
C GLN A 589 15.60 11.75 -33.29
N LEU A 590 15.40 12.98 -32.81
CA LEU A 590 14.25 13.80 -33.19
C LEU A 590 14.13 14.09 -34.71
N PRO A 591 15.22 14.13 -35.51
CA PRO A 591 15.13 14.24 -36.97
C PRO A 591 14.32 13.13 -37.66
N LEU A 592 14.01 12.01 -36.97
CA LEU A 592 13.03 11.02 -37.44
C LEU A 592 11.64 11.63 -37.73
N LEU A 593 11.31 12.75 -37.09
CA LEU A 593 10.04 13.47 -37.25
C LEU A 593 10.17 14.78 -38.05
N LYS A 594 11.30 15.00 -38.73
CA LYS A 594 11.59 16.26 -39.45
C LYS A 594 10.53 16.69 -40.46
N THR A 595 9.75 15.76 -40.99
CA THR A 595 8.70 16.04 -41.99
C THR A 595 7.35 16.41 -41.38
N SER A 596 7.12 16.15 -40.08
CA SER A 596 5.82 16.33 -39.43
C SER A 596 5.84 17.29 -38.24
N LEU A 597 6.96 17.34 -37.51
CA LEU A 597 7.08 18.10 -36.26
C LEU A 597 7.17 19.61 -36.53
N LYS A 598 6.25 20.36 -35.93
CA LYS A 598 6.12 21.83 -36.08
C LYS A 598 6.39 22.58 -34.78
N GLN A 599 6.10 21.97 -33.63
CA GLN A 599 6.26 22.61 -32.33
C GLN A 599 7.02 21.69 -31.36
N LEU A 600 8.07 22.23 -30.75
CA LEU A 600 8.88 21.52 -29.77
C LEU A 600 9.07 22.38 -28.52
N GLN A 601 8.81 21.80 -27.35
CA GLN A 601 9.13 22.41 -26.07
C GLN A 601 10.11 21.51 -25.32
N ILE A 602 11.19 22.09 -24.82
CA ILE A 602 12.16 21.42 -23.94
C ILE A 602 12.37 22.33 -22.73
N SER A 603 11.93 21.86 -21.56
CA SER A 603 11.90 22.70 -20.37
C SER A 603 12.24 21.94 -19.09
N SER A 604 13.09 22.51 -18.24
CA SER A 604 13.51 21.89 -16.97
C SER A 604 14.11 20.47 -17.13
N CYS A 605 14.79 20.22 -18.26
CA CYS A 605 15.46 18.95 -18.56
C CYS A 605 16.96 19.07 -18.24
N GLY A 606 17.38 18.51 -17.11
CA GLY A 606 18.71 18.74 -16.54
C GLY A 606 19.89 18.09 -17.27
N ASN A 607 19.66 17.08 -18.11
CA ASN A 607 20.72 16.32 -18.79
C ASN A 607 20.94 16.74 -20.25
N ILE A 608 20.34 17.84 -20.69
CA ILE A 608 20.49 18.37 -22.05
C ILE A 608 21.58 19.45 -22.04
N THR A 609 22.59 19.25 -22.89
CA THR A 609 23.70 20.18 -23.05
C THR A 609 23.59 21.00 -24.33
N THR A 610 24.52 21.94 -24.51
CA THR A 610 24.64 22.74 -25.72
C THR A 610 24.88 21.89 -26.98
N GLU A 611 25.58 20.75 -26.85
CA GLU A 611 25.81 19.85 -27.99
C GLU A 611 24.51 19.14 -28.42
N GLY A 612 23.67 18.72 -27.46
CA GLY A 612 22.38 18.11 -27.76
C GLY A 612 21.43 19.01 -28.55
N LEU A 613 21.41 20.31 -28.23
CA LEU A 613 20.55 21.26 -28.95
C LEU A 613 20.96 21.48 -30.41
N LYS A 614 22.22 21.20 -30.80
CA LYS A 614 22.65 21.35 -32.20
C LYS A 614 21.89 20.40 -33.14
N TYR A 615 21.42 19.26 -32.66
CA TYR A 615 20.63 18.32 -33.45
C TYR A 615 19.24 18.86 -33.82
N ILE A 616 18.73 19.87 -33.11
CA ILE A 616 17.44 20.50 -33.42
C ILE A 616 17.48 21.23 -34.77
N LYS A 617 18.66 21.66 -35.22
CA LYS A 617 18.86 22.33 -36.51
C LYS A 617 18.40 21.51 -37.72
N GLU A 618 18.35 20.19 -37.59
CA GLU A 618 17.89 19.30 -38.65
C GLU A 618 16.35 19.27 -38.81
N LEU A 619 15.60 19.93 -37.92
CA LEU A 619 14.15 20.05 -37.95
C LEU A 619 13.71 21.27 -38.77
N GLU A 620 13.94 21.23 -40.08
CA GLU A 620 13.70 22.36 -41.01
C GLU A 620 12.24 22.86 -41.06
N ASN A 621 11.26 22.01 -40.68
CA ASN A 621 9.83 22.35 -40.68
C ASN A 621 9.32 22.82 -39.30
N LEU A 622 10.21 23.08 -38.35
CA LEU A 622 9.84 23.54 -37.02
C LEU A 622 9.38 25.00 -37.09
N ASP A 623 8.14 25.27 -36.67
CA ASP A 623 7.53 26.60 -36.63
C ASP A 623 7.78 27.29 -35.28
N TYR A 624 7.87 26.51 -34.18
CA TYR A 624 8.00 27.03 -32.83
C TYR A 624 8.87 26.15 -31.93
N LEU A 625 9.85 26.77 -31.27
CA LEU A 625 10.74 26.12 -30.31
C LEU A 625 10.75 26.88 -28.98
N LEU A 626 10.33 26.23 -27.91
CA LEU A 626 10.42 26.78 -26.55
C LEU A 626 11.50 26.04 -25.74
N LEU A 627 12.52 26.78 -25.31
CA LEU A 627 13.57 26.31 -24.42
C LEU A 627 13.42 27.03 -23.08
N TYR A 628 13.42 26.32 -21.96
CA TYR A 628 13.26 26.95 -20.65
C TYR A 628 14.00 26.18 -19.56
N ASP A 629 14.64 26.89 -18.62
CA ASP A 629 15.23 26.29 -17.41
C ASP A 629 16.15 25.07 -17.69
N LEU A 630 17.14 25.26 -18.57
CA LEU A 630 18.13 24.24 -18.92
C LEU A 630 19.47 24.56 -18.22
N PRO A 631 19.78 23.90 -17.08
CA PRO A 631 20.86 24.32 -16.19
C PRO A 631 22.27 24.10 -16.74
N GLU A 632 22.45 23.11 -17.62
CA GLU A 632 23.75 22.80 -18.25
C GLU A 632 24.13 23.75 -19.39
N ILE A 633 23.19 24.61 -19.84
CA ILE A 633 23.43 25.59 -20.91
C ILE A 633 23.94 26.89 -20.29
N ARG A 634 25.26 27.07 -20.38
CA ARG A 634 25.95 28.25 -19.83
C ARG A 634 25.77 29.50 -20.69
N ASP A 635 25.88 29.37 -22.01
CA ASP A 635 25.77 30.49 -22.96
C ASP A 635 24.49 30.36 -23.80
N LYS A 636 23.40 30.90 -23.24
CA LYS A 636 22.07 30.81 -23.87
C LYS A 636 21.95 31.68 -25.11
N GLU A 637 22.65 32.82 -25.15
CA GLU A 637 22.60 33.75 -26.29
C GLU A 637 23.29 33.16 -27.52
N ALA A 638 24.46 32.53 -27.34
CA ALA A 638 25.14 31.87 -28.45
C ALA A 638 24.28 30.75 -29.06
N VAL A 639 23.62 29.95 -28.22
CA VAL A 639 22.72 28.87 -28.65
C VAL A 639 21.53 29.42 -29.45
N VAL A 640 20.88 30.48 -28.97
CA VAL A 640 19.76 31.09 -29.69
C VAL A 640 20.20 31.61 -31.05
N ARG A 641 21.31 32.37 -31.13
CA ARG A 641 21.83 32.88 -32.42
C ARG A 641 22.16 31.75 -33.40
N GLU A 642 22.76 30.66 -32.90
CA GLU A 642 23.14 29.52 -33.71
C GLU A 642 21.92 28.74 -34.24
N LEU A 643 20.85 28.64 -33.43
CA LEU A 643 19.59 28.02 -33.85
C LEU A 643 18.78 28.92 -34.78
N GLU A 644 18.72 30.24 -34.54
CA GLU A 644 18.08 31.22 -35.43
C GLU A 644 18.73 31.24 -36.82
N ALA A 645 20.07 31.15 -36.87
CA ALA A 645 20.81 31.07 -38.13
C ALA A 645 20.50 29.78 -38.92
N ALA A 646 20.24 28.68 -38.21
CA ALA A 646 19.95 27.38 -38.82
C ALA A 646 18.46 27.18 -39.17
N LEU A 647 17.55 27.77 -38.39
CA LEU A 647 16.10 27.64 -38.51
C LEU A 647 15.43 29.02 -38.65
N PRO A 648 15.65 29.74 -39.77
CA PRO A 648 15.21 31.13 -39.93
C PRO A 648 13.68 31.32 -39.96
N ALA A 649 12.92 30.24 -40.19
CA ALA A 649 11.46 30.25 -40.21
C ALA A 649 10.83 29.87 -38.84
N CYS A 650 11.64 29.44 -37.86
CA CYS A 650 11.18 28.99 -36.56
C CYS A 650 11.17 30.14 -35.55
N THR A 651 10.07 30.28 -34.79
CA THR A 651 10.03 31.18 -33.64
C THR A 651 10.69 30.50 -32.44
N ILE A 652 11.87 30.99 -32.06
CA ILE A 652 12.65 30.43 -30.95
C ILE A 652 12.47 31.31 -29.71
N VAL A 653 11.97 30.72 -28.63
CA VAL A 653 11.76 31.40 -27.35
C VAL A 653 12.64 30.72 -26.31
N PHE A 654 13.61 31.46 -25.77
CA PHE A 654 14.39 31.04 -24.60
C PHE A 654 14.33 32.14 -23.53
N PRO A 655 13.30 32.12 -22.65
CA PRO A 655 13.15 33.14 -21.61
C PRO A 655 14.41 33.18 -20.75
N TYR A 656 14.90 34.39 -20.46
CA TYR A 656 16.21 34.74 -19.86
C TYR A 656 17.41 34.91 -20.82
N ALA A 657 17.28 34.63 -22.12
CA ALA A 657 18.31 35.02 -23.10
C ALA A 657 18.13 36.48 -23.61
N LEU A 658 16.92 37.03 -23.48
CA LEU A 658 16.57 38.40 -23.88
C LEU A 658 16.14 39.21 -22.65
N ALA A 659 17.10 39.75 -21.90
CA ALA A 659 16.86 40.84 -20.96
C ALA A 659 18.18 41.49 -20.52
N LYS A 660 18.78 42.27 -21.43
CA LYS A 660 19.31 43.58 -21.06
C LYS A 660 18.61 44.58 -21.97
N ASP A 661 17.76 45.40 -21.36
CA ASP A 661 17.18 46.62 -21.94
C ASP A 661 15.86 46.50 -22.73
N ASP A 662 14.81 45.88 -22.18
CA ASP A 662 13.42 46.24 -22.56
C ASP A 662 12.51 46.45 -21.33
N PRO A 663 12.09 47.71 -21.04
CA PRO A 663 11.21 48.02 -19.93
C PRO A 663 9.73 47.65 -20.15
N SER A 664 9.33 47.11 -21.31
CA SER A 664 7.93 46.79 -21.62
C SER A 664 7.42 45.46 -21.02
N LEU A 665 8.29 44.56 -20.56
CA LEU A 665 7.92 43.24 -20.03
C LEU A 665 7.47 43.23 -18.55
N LYS A 666 7.27 44.41 -17.92
CA LYS A 666 6.77 44.51 -16.53
C LYS A 666 5.25 44.57 -16.41
N GLU A 667 4.49 44.55 -17.51
CA GLU A 667 3.02 44.70 -17.46
C GLU A 667 2.20 43.46 -17.81
N GLU A 668 2.79 42.32 -18.20
CA GLU A 668 2.02 41.12 -18.58
C GLU A 668 1.81 40.07 -17.47
N GLU A 669 2.04 40.40 -16.20
CA GLU A 669 1.48 39.64 -15.07
C GLU A 669 -0.01 39.98 -14.88
N LYS A 670 -0.84 39.64 -15.86
CA LYS A 670 -2.29 39.51 -15.74
C LYS A 670 -2.85 38.90 -17.03
N LEU A 671 -3.11 37.59 -17.01
CA LEU A 671 -4.15 37.02 -17.85
C LEU A 671 -5.06 36.09 -17.02
N PRO A 672 -6.33 35.98 -17.42
CA PRO A 672 -7.46 35.76 -16.53
C PRO A 672 -7.72 34.28 -16.25
N LYS A 673 -8.41 34.04 -15.14
CA LYS A 673 -9.09 32.77 -14.87
C LYS A 673 -10.26 32.63 -15.84
N GLU A 674 -10.22 31.60 -16.67
CA GLU A 674 -11.39 30.79 -17.05
C GLU A 674 -11.04 29.30 -16.90
#